data_AF-A0A3M2AH26-F1
#
_entry.id   AF-A0A3M2AH26-F1
#
_cell.length_a   1.000
_cell.length_b   1.000
_cell.length_c   1.000
_cell.angle_alpha   90.00
_cell.angle_beta   90.00
_cell.angle_gamma   90.00
#
_symmetry.space_group_name_H-M   'P 1'
#
loop_
_entity.id
_entity.type
_entity.pdbx_description
1 polymer ?
#
loop_
_entity_poly.entity_id
_entity_poly.type
_entity_poly.pdbx_seq_one_letter_code
_entity_poly.pdbx_strand_id
1 'polypeptide(L)'
;MLIAALVLAAQAQDLPEPATILQTGFSSREARSAFLTGPPADPAARTMLAAGALAPERVCGLPPLAGEERARALRLALDGFLAGAVDEPEPVRERLRGWLDRPELERLAEEARAGSAPARRLLLAAPAPDALDLWAALALDRSVAEEARSDFLAHWIPAGGRPALERALEPILSDPSPFLARRLLGLWRPLLEPCDAARLRQVSTDPRASVADTALPMWARLERDPERRRECFERALERPSGLRLRTLRALATGGPAPDLAARLAALLDGPDRELHDLAAQVLPAFMPAPDLAALLLERLPPPDRPDALAPAIAALARVDAPASHRRAAAWLADGGWAEPRFGAAVARALSTSPEVDPFLGRLFADSRVPPEVARPLALGRASASPEARLWLRRTLPDSTALEQEQAVRALAEAGHPDDLALLQEIASEPGWPAPARAAALEGIARLPEGRPWLLELLEGAPVEYEVRAALIRGLIEHGDHHQRRIALRRALDDASFSDPDYRLGLRLAALAATEAMPRPADAPLLAEELARELRRAPDLFPTGLPDPRRAAAALPAVHAAARALRRCLEAGGLLPELDLEGATPAALLHACSVLAPAAPARIQLWSRNVAERSDLDPSLRLRAQALAARAAILRGSDSAVAALEALLRRPDVVLAHPWDLAFGLGAEDSRMWVLPIDRLHEERILARAAAAGGAERADLLRSLLPGAAAPPNLVEAGRLALAGGDPALAAELGRRAAALAPTEPGPRQLLAAAARAAGDLEQAARHEAAVRRLTPGSG
;
A
#
# COMPACT_ATOMS: atom_id res chain seq x y z
N MET A 1 25.45 -25.02 52.48
CA MET A 1 24.98 -23.71 53.00
C MET A 1 24.74 -22.67 51.91
N LEU A 2 25.64 -22.44 50.94
CA LEU A 2 25.41 -21.49 49.85
C LEU A 2 24.22 -21.87 48.93
N ILE A 3 24.02 -23.16 48.68
CA ILE A 3 22.88 -23.70 47.90
C ILE A 3 21.58 -23.62 48.70
N ALA A 4 21.63 -23.84 50.02
CA ALA A 4 20.47 -23.67 50.91
C ALA A 4 20.08 -22.18 51.07
N ALA A 5 21.06 -21.27 51.03
CA ALA A 5 20.81 -19.83 51.02
C ALA A 5 20.22 -19.34 49.69
N LEU A 6 20.57 -19.94 48.55
CA LEU A 6 19.96 -19.66 47.25
C LEU A 6 18.52 -20.20 47.15
N VAL A 7 18.23 -21.35 47.76
CA VAL A 7 16.87 -21.91 47.80
C VAL A 7 15.97 -21.13 48.78
N LEU A 8 16.50 -20.67 49.92
CA LEU A 8 15.75 -19.80 50.85
C LEU A 8 15.58 -18.37 50.31
N ALA A 9 16.52 -17.86 49.52
CA ALA A 9 16.37 -16.57 48.84
C ALA A 9 15.32 -16.63 47.71
N ALA A 10 15.20 -17.76 47.00
CA ALA A 10 14.16 -17.95 45.98
C ALA A 10 12.74 -18.15 46.57
N GLN A 11 12.63 -18.64 47.82
CA GLN A 11 11.34 -18.80 48.51
C GLN A 11 10.87 -17.53 49.24
N ALA A 12 11.73 -16.52 49.42
CA ALA A 12 11.44 -15.29 50.14
C ALA A 12 11.28 -14.05 49.24
N GLN A 13 11.39 -14.21 47.91
CA GLN A 13 11.23 -13.09 46.98
C GLN A 13 9.76 -12.96 46.56
N ASP A 14 9.21 -11.77 46.78
CA ASP A 14 8.17 -11.19 45.93
C ASP A 14 8.61 -11.36 44.47
N LEU A 15 8.24 -12.49 43.87
CA LEU A 15 8.40 -12.69 42.44
C LEU A 15 7.56 -11.59 41.78
N PRO A 16 8.14 -10.80 40.86
CA PRO A 16 7.36 -9.80 40.15
C PRO A 16 6.17 -10.47 39.47
N GLU A 17 5.05 -9.76 39.32
CA GLU A 17 3.81 -10.32 38.75
C GLU A 17 4.10 -11.13 37.48
N PRO A 18 3.38 -12.23 37.20
CA PRO A 18 3.68 -13.09 36.06
C PRO A 18 3.83 -12.32 34.76
N ALA A 19 2.96 -11.34 34.47
CA ALA A 19 3.05 -10.42 33.33
C ALA A 19 4.45 -9.77 33.19
N THR A 20 5.00 -9.36 34.32
CA THR A 20 6.34 -8.77 34.51
C THR A 20 7.46 -9.78 34.16
N ILE A 21 7.27 -11.10 34.17
CA ILE A 21 8.37 -12.05 33.86
C ILE A 21 8.72 -12.13 32.36
N LEU A 22 7.73 -12.05 31.45
CA LEU A 22 7.98 -11.91 30.00
C LEU A 22 8.11 -10.46 29.60
N GLN A 23 7.45 -9.54 30.31
CA GLN A 23 7.52 -8.11 30.02
C GLN A 23 8.72 -7.40 30.64
N THR A 24 9.27 -7.75 31.80
CA THR A 24 10.44 -7.09 32.43
C THR A 24 11.72 -7.89 32.37
N GLY A 25 11.72 -9.04 31.68
CA GLY A 25 12.95 -9.75 31.41
C GLY A 25 13.63 -10.16 32.71
N PHE A 26 13.08 -11.20 33.35
CA PHE A 26 14.03 -12.25 33.70
C PHE A 26 14.82 -12.51 32.43
N SER A 27 16.12 -12.18 32.43
CA SER A 27 16.95 -12.42 31.26
C SER A 27 16.71 -13.87 30.85
N SER A 28 16.60 -14.19 29.56
CA SER A 28 16.29 -15.58 29.19
C SER A 28 17.29 -16.59 29.79
N ARG A 29 18.45 -16.10 30.21
CA ARG A 29 19.42 -16.75 31.10
C ARG A 29 18.90 -17.03 32.51
N GLU A 30 18.39 -16.04 33.24
CA GLU A 30 17.78 -16.22 34.57
C GLU A 30 16.50 -17.05 34.49
N ALA A 31 15.67 -16.86 33.45
CA ALA A 31 14.49 -17.70 33.22
C ALA A 31 14.89 -19.17 33.02
N ARG A 32 15.95 -19.44 32.23
CA ARG A 32 16.51 -20.79 32.08
C ARG A 32 17.07 -21.32 33.39
N SER A 33 17.79 -20.51 34.16
CA SER A 33 18.31 -20.90 35.47
C SER A 33 17.17 -21.27 36.44
N ALA A 34 16.14 -20.43 36.55
CA ALA A 34 14.98 -20.64 37.41
C ALA A 34 14.16 -21.88 36.98
N PHE A 35 13.99 -22.09 35.68
CA PHE A 35 13.35 -23.28 35.14
C PHE A 35 14.08 -24.56 35.54
N LEU A 36 15.42 -24.57 35.46
CA LEU A 36 16.25 -25.72 35.83
C LEU A 36 16.28 -25.98 37.34
N THR A 37 16.15 -24.95 38.18
CA THR A 37 16.12 -25.10 39.65
C THR A 37 14.74 -25.46 40.21
N GLY A 38 13.67 -25.28 39.41
CA GLY A 38 12.32 -25.73 39.72
C GLY A 38 11.27 -24.66 39.41
N PRO A 39 10.22 -24.97 38.61
CA PRO A 39 9.22 -23.97 38.23
C PRO A 39 8.33 -23.55 39.41
N PRO A 40 7.84 -22.30 39.44
CA PRO A 40 6.94 -21.79 40.47
C PRO A 40 5.58 -22.52 40.47
N ALA A 41 4.88 -22.42 41.61
CA ALA A 41 3.55 -23.00 41.77
C ALA A 41 2.50 -22.32 40.87
N ASP A 42 2.64 -21.01 40.65
CA ASP A 42 1.76 -20.21 39.81
C ASP A 42 1.79 -20.67 38.33
N PRO A 43 0.63 -21.02 37.72
CA PRO A 43 0.56 -21.48 36.34
C PRO A 43 1.04 -20.46 35.31
N ALA A 44 0.74 -19.17 35.50
CA ALA A 44 1.13 -18.11 34.58
C ALA A 44 2.67 -17.96 34.55
N ALA A 45 3.28 -17.77 35.72
CA ALA A 45 4.72 -17.65 35.88
C ALA A 45 5.45 -18.91 35.38
N ARG A 46 4.91 -20.10 35.64
CA ARG A 46 5.48 -21.36 35.12
C ARG A 46 5.50 -21.40 33.60
N THR A 47 4.39 -21.03 32.95
CA THR A 47 4.26 -20.98 31.49
C THR A 47 5.28 -20.02 30.88
N MET A 48 5.38 -18.85 31.49
CA MET A 48 6.25 -17.76 31.07
C MET A 48 7.73 -18.11 31.21
N LEU A 49 8.14 -18.72 32.33
CA LEU A 49 9.50 -19.21 32.54
C LEU A 49 9.87 -20.34 31.58
N ALA A 50 8.94 -21.29 31.36
CA ALA A 50 9.16 -22.39 30.43
C ALA A 50 9.33 -21.87 28.99
N ALA A 51 8.50 -20.90 28.56
CA ALA A 51 8.65 -20.24 27.27
C ALA A 51 9.95 -19.43 27.16
N GLY A 52 10.35 -18.74 28.23
CA GLY A 52 11.62 -18.01 28.31
C GLY A 52 12.85 -18.93 28.24
N ALA A 53 12.78 -20.12 28.83
CA ALA A 53 13.87 -21.10 28.78
C ALA A 53 14.15 -21.61 27.35
N LEU A 54 13.16 -21.56 26.47
CA LEU A 54 13.27 -21.87 25.03
C LEU A 54 13.92 -20.74 24.21
N ALA A 55 14.39 -19.66 24.83
CA ALA A 55 15.08 -18.61 24.08
C ALA A 55 16.33 -19.15 23.35
N PRO A 56 16.61 -18.69 22.12
CA PRO A 56 17.81 -19.13 21.40
C PRO A 56 19.08 -18.61 22.08
N GLU A 57 20.21 -19.28 21.82
CA GLU A 57 21.52 -18.97 22.40
C GLU A 57 21.91 -17.49 22.25
N ARG A 58 21.61 -16.90 21.08
CA ARG A 58 21.88 -15.48 20.79
C ARG A 58 21.28 -14.49 21.80
N VAL A 59 20.20 -14.88 22.49
CA VAL A 59 19.49 -14.07 23.50
C VAL A 59 19.96 -14.40 24.91
N CYS A 60 20.13 -15.68 25.23
CA CYS A 60 20.44 -16.12 26.59
C CYS A 60 21.94 -16.26 26.89
N GLY A 61 22.80 -16.26 25.86
CA GLY A 61 24.24 -16.51 25.98
C GLY A 61 24.59 -17.92 26.46
N LEU A 62 23.62 -18.85 26.40
CA LEU A 62 23.76 -20.25 26.82
C LEU A 62 23.34 -21.16 25.67
N PRO A 63 23.99 -22.33 25.49
CA PRO A 63 23.56 -23.32 24.50
C PRO A 63 22.07 -23.63 24.64
N PRO A 64 21.32 -23.78 23.53
CA PRO A 64 19.90 -24.05 23.59
C PRO A 64 19.61 -25.33 24.39
N LEU A 65 18.49 -25.37 25.09
CA LEU A 65 18.06 -26.60 25.77
C LEU A 65 18.00 -27.76 24.77
N ALA A 66 18.46 -28.92 25.18
CA ALA A 66 18.48 -30.14 24.37
C ALA A 66 17.75 -31.29 25.06
N GLY A 67 17.39 -32.31 24.28
CA GLY A 67 16.80 -33.56 24.79
C GLY A 67 15.58 -33.34 25.68
N GLU A 68 15.57 -34.00 26.84
CA GLU A 68 14.44 -34.03 27.76
C GLU A 68 14.13 -32.67 28.38
N GLU A 69 15.12 -31.83 28.63
CA GLU A 69 14.93 -30.51 29.25
C GLU A 69 14.17 -29.57 28.32
N ARG A 70 14.51 -29.59 27.03
CA ARG A 70 13.79 -28.84 25.99
C ARG A 70 12.35 -29.33 25.89
N ALA A 71 12.16 -30.65 25.81
CA ALA A 71 10.83 -31.24 25.72
C ALA A 71 9.98 -30.91 26.96
N ARG A 72 10.58 -30.88 28.15
CA ARG A 72 9.91 -30.45 29.39
C ARG A 72 9.50 -28.98 29.34
N ALA A 73 10.39 -28.10 28.91
CA ALA A 73 10.08 -26.66 28.80
C ALA A 73 8.97 -26.41 27.77
N LEU A 74 9.06 -27.07 26.61
CA LEU A 74 8.05 -26.97 25.55
C LEU A 74 6.67 -27.44 26.03
N ARG A 75 6.60 -28.61 26.67
CA ARG A 75 5.33 -29.14 27.22
C ARG A 75 4.71 -28.18 28.23
N LEU A 76 5.49 -27.70 29.20
CA LEU A 76 4.98 -26.81 30.24
C LEU A 76 4.49 -25.46 29.68
N ALA A 77 5.22 -24.89 28.71
CA ALA A 77 4.80 -23.67 28.04
C ALA A 77 3.54 -23.88 27.18
N LEU A 78 3.46 -25.01 26.47
CA LEU A 78 2.31 -25.38 25.65
C LEU A 78 1.06 -25.63 26.50
N ASP A 79 1.17 -26.41 27.59
CA ASP A 79 0.07 -26.72 28.51
C ASP A 79 -0.53 -25.44 29.09
N GLY A 80 0.32 -24.53 29.55
CA GLY A 80 -0.13 -23.26 30.10
C GLY A 80 -0.75 -22.32 29.08
N PHE A 81 -0.21 -22.29 27.86
CA PHE A 81 -0.80 -21.53 26.75
C PHE A 81 -2.20 -22.03 26.38
N LEU A 82 -2.37 -23.36 26.30
CA LEU A 82 -3.66 -23.99 25.98
C LEU A 82 -4.69 -23.80 27.10
N ALA A 83 -4.24 -23.82 28.36
CA ALA A 83 -5.08 -23.52 29.51
C ALA A 83 -5.47 -22.04 29.62
N GLY A 84 -4.92 -21.15 28.79
CA GLY A 84 -5.15 -19.71 28.90
C GLY A 84 -4.56 -19.11 30.16
N ALA A 85 -3.45 -19.66 30.67
CA ALA A 85 -2.84 -19.26 31.93
C ALA A 85 -2.19 -17.86 31.89
N VAL A 86 -2.11 -17.20 30.73
CA VAL A 86 -1.43 -15.91 30.56
C VAL A 86 -2.35 -14.95 29.82
N ASP A 87 -2.49 -13.72 30.34
CA ASP A 87 -3.35 -12.67 29.78
C ASP A 87 -2.82 -12.14 28.43
N GLU A 88 -1.50 -12.09 28.26
CA GLU A 88 -0.81 -11.72 27.02
C GLU A 88 -0.11 -12.94 26.38
N PRO A 89 -0.81 -13.71 25.54
CA PRO A 89 -0.29 -14.95 24.98
C PRO A 89 0.72 -14.75 23.83
N GLU A 90 0.83 -13.56 23.25
CA GLU A 90 1.66 -13.28 22.06
C GLU A 90 3.15 -13.61 22.26
N PRO A 91 3.83 -13.18 23.36
CA PRO A 91 5.23 -13.52 23.56
C PRO A 91 5.46 -15.03 23.73
N VAL A 92 4.53 -15.73 24.40
CA VAL A 92 4.57 -17.20 24.54
C VAL A 92 4.39 -17.87 23.19
N ARG A 93 3.42 -17.42 22.39
CA ARG A 93 3.18 -17.92 21.01
C ARG A 93 4.43 -17.76 20.14
N GLU A 94 5.05 -16.58 20.18
CA GLU A 94 6.27 -16.28 19.42
C GLU A 94 7.45 -17.14 19.85
N ARG A 95 7.58 -17.46 21.15
CA ARG A 95 8.57 -18.42 21.63
C ARG A 95 8.26 -19.82 21.11
N LEU A 96 7.03 -20.30 21.30
CA LEU A 96 6.62 -21.67 20.96
C LEU A 96 6.76 -21.98 19.47
N ARG A 97 6.31 -21.09 18.58
CA ARG A 97 6.23 -21.35 17.12
C ARG A 97 7.55 -21.83 16.50
N GLY A 98 8.69 -21.42 17.06
CA GLY A 98 10.00 -21.78 16.55
C GLY A 98 10.44 -23.20 16.90
N TRP A 99 9.77 -23.86 17.84
CA TRP A 99 10.15 -25.12 18.47
C TRP A 99 9.12 -26.24 18.33
N LEU A 100 7.93 -25.95 17.80
CA LEU A 100 6.91 -26.96 17.60
C LEU A 100 7.39 -28.01 16.60
N ASP A 101 7.43 -29.27 17.02
CA ASP A 101 7.67 -30.41 16.15
C ASP A 101 6.38 -31.22 15.95
N ARG A 102 6.50 -32.35 15.23
CA ARG A 102 5.34 -33.10 14.77
C ARG A 102 4.41 -33.56 15.92
N PRO A 103 4.91 -34.22 16.98
CA PRO A 103 4.12 -34.51 18.18
C PRO A 103 3.32 -33.33 18.75
N GLU A 104 3.93 -32.16 18.92
CA GLU A 104 3.18 -31.00 19.46
C GLU A 104 2.15 -30.47 18.47
N LEU A 105 2.47 -30.47 17.17
CA LEU A 105 1.52 -30.05 16.13
C LEU A 105 0.32 -30.99 16.04
N GLU A 106 0.51 -32.30 16.20
CA GLU A 106 -0.57 -33.29 16.22
C GLU A 106 -1.49 -33.07 17.43
N ARG A 107 -0.93 -32.86 18.62
CA ARG A 107 -1.70 -32.47 19.80
C ARG A 107 -2.48 -31.17 19.59
N LEU A 108 -1.83 -30.15 19.02
CA LEU A 108 -2.49 -28.88 18.69
C LEU A 108 -3.64 -29.07 17.70
N ALA A 109 -3.48 -29.97 16.72
CA ALA A 109 -4.53 -30.29 15.77
C ALA A 109 -5.71 -31.01 16.44
N GLU A 110 -5.47 -31.92 17.38
CA GLU A 110 -6.52 -32.57 18.17
C GLU A 110 -7.31 -31.56 19.02
N GLU A 111 -6.62 -30.65 19.71
CA GLU A 111 -7.29 -29.62 20.51
C GLU A 111 -8.01 -28.58 19.64
N ALA A 112 -7.43 -28.20 18.49
CA ALA A 112 -8.11 -27.33 17.53
C ALA A 112 -9.37 -28.00 16.95
N ARG A 113 -9.32 -29.31 16.69
CA ARG A 113 -10.50 -30.11 16.29
C ARG A 113 -11.57 -30.12 17.38
N ALA A 114 -11.16 -30.18 18.65
CA ALA A 114 -12.06 -30.07 19.80
C ALA A 114 -12.59 -28.64 20.05
N GLY A 115 -12.18 -27.64 19.27
CA GLY A 115 -12.68 -26.27 19.34
C GLY A 115 -11.81 -25.28 20.12
N SER A 116 -10.60 -25.66 20.54
CA SER A 116 -9.67 -24.77 21.26
C SER A 116 -9.16 -23.63 20.36
N ALA A 117 -9.62 -22.40 20.64
CA ALA A 117 -9.17 -21.21 19.94
C ALA A 117 -7.66 -20.91 20.13
N PRO A 118 -7.07 -21.05 21.34
CA PRO A 118 -5.61 -20.97 21.51
C PRO A 118 -4.86 -21.98 20.64
N ALA A 119 -5.27 -23.25 20.65
CA ALA A 119 -4.65 -24.29 19.82
C ALA A 119 -4.69 -23.94 18.33
N ARG A 120 -5.85 -23.49 17.84
CA ARG A 120 -6.02 -23.02 16.46
C ARG A 120 -5.06 -21.88 16.12
N ARG A 121 -4.98 -20.85 16.96
CA ARG A 121 -4.08 -19.69 16.72
C ARG A 121 -2.61 -20.09 16.69
N LEU A 122 -2.17 -20.96 17.60
CA LEU A 122 -0.78 -21.41 17.64
C LEU A 122 -0.46 -22.34 16.46
N LEU A 123 -1.37 -23.22 16.08
CA LEU A 123 -1.21 -24.11 14.92
C LEU A 123 -1.13 -23.33 13.60
N LEU A 124 -1.92 -22.26 13.43
CA LEU A 124 -1.85 -21.38 12.25
C LEU A 124 -0.55 -20.55 12.20
N ALA A 125 0.08 -20.30 13.35
CA ALA A 125 1.37 -19.62 13.46
C ALA A 125 2.57 -20.57 13.36
N ALA A 126 2.33 -21.89 13.26
CA ALA A 126 3.37 -22.89 13.17
C ALA A 126 4.09 -22.85 11.80
N PRO A 127 5.34 -23.35 11.72
CA PRO A 127 6.06 -23.45 10.47
C PRO A 127 5.27 -24.25 9.43
N ALA A 128 4.99 -23.63 8.28
CA ALA A 128 4.13 -24.22 7.26
C ALA A 128 4.57 -25.64 6.83
N PRO A 129 5.85 -25.94 6.53
CA PRO A 129 6.25 -27.26 6.05
C PRO A 129 5.78 -28.42 6.94
N ASP A 130 5.78 -28.23 8.26
CA ASP A 130 5.44 -29.26 9.23
C ASP A 130 3.92 -29.30 9.53
N ALA A 131 3.25 -28.15 9.38
CA ALA A 131 1.83 -27.97 9.69
C ALA A 131 0.89 -28.14 8.48
N LEU A 132 1.40 -28.09 7.24
CA LEU A 132 0.59 -28.09 6.00
C LEU A 132 -0.41 -29.24 5.92
N ASP A 133 0.00 -30.47 6.21
CA ASP A 133 -0.90 -31.63 6.16
C ASP A 133 -1.92 -31.64 7.30
N LEU A 134 -1.59 -31.03 8.45
CA LEU A 134 -2.55 -30.87 9.56
C LEU A 134 -3.57 -29.78 9.26
N TRP A 135 -3.15 -28.65 8.68
CA TRP A 135 -4.07 -27.64 8.17
C TRP A 135 -4.99 -28.22 7.10
N ALA A 136 -4.45 -29.05 6.21
CA ALA A 136 -5.24 -29.78 5.22
C ALA A 136 -6.27 -30.70 5.89
N ALA A 137 -5.84 -31.53 6.84
CA ALA A 137 -6.72 -32.44 7.56
C ALA A 137 -7.85 -31.69 8.26
N LEU A 138 -7.54 -30.61 8.99
CA LEU A 138 -8.53 -29.81 9.72
C LEU A 138 -9.44 -29.01 8.80
N ALA A 139 -8.94 -28.48 7.69
CA ALA A 139 -9.75 -27.77 6.70
C ALA A 139 -10.80 -28.69 6.05
N LEU A 140 -10.46 -29.97 5.85
CA LEU A 140 -11.30 -30.95 5.17
C LEU A 140 -12.19 -31.77 6.13
N ASP A 141 -11.89 -31.77 7.43
CA ASP A 141 -12.64 -32.50 8.44
C ASP A 141 -13.98 -31.83 8.78
N ARG A 142 -15.09 -32.50 8.45
CA ARG A 142 -16.45 -31.99 8.66
C ARG A 142 -16.86 -31.92 10.13
N SER A 143 -16.13 -32.56 11.04
CA SER A 143 -16.37 -32.44 12.48
C SER A 143 -15.85 -31.11 13.06
N VAL A 144 -14.96 -30.42 12.34
CA VAL A 144 -14.41 -29.12 12.73
C VAL A 144 -15.40 -28.00 12.37
N ALA A 145 -15.54 -27.01 13.26
CA ALA A 145 -16.39 -25.85 13.03
C ALA A 145 -16.05 -25.11 11.73
N GLU A 146 -17.08 -24.58 11.05
CA GLU A 146 -16.97 -23.97 9.73
C GLU A 146 -15.99 -22.78 9.70
N GLU A 147 -15.99 -21.94 10.74
CA GLU A 147 -15.08 -20.81 10.87
C GLU A 147 -13.62 -21.28 10.96
N ALA A 148 -13.36 -22.33 11.75
CA ALA A 148 -12.03 -22.89 11.91
C ALA A 148 -11.54 -23.54 10.59
N ARG A 149 -12.41 -24.26 9.88
CA ARG A 149 -12.09 -24.81 8.55
C ARG A 149 -11.74 -23.71 7.56
N SER A 150 -12.48 -22.60 7.57
CA SER A 150 -12.18 -21.42 6.75
C SER A 150 -10.84 -20.78 7.09
N ASP A 151 -10.50 -20.67 8.39
CA ASP A 151 -9.19 -20.18 8.84
C ASP A 151 -8.06 -21.07 8.29
N PHE A 152 -8.19 -22.40 8.43
CA PHE A 152 -7.19 -23.34 7.91
C PHE A 152 -7.08 -23.31 6.38
N LEU A 153 -8.19 -23.22 5.64
CA LEU A 153 -8.17 -23.05 4.18
C LEU A 153 -7.40 -21.79 3.77
N ALA A 154 -7.61 -20.69 4.49
CA ALA A 154 -6.98 -19.40 4.22
C ALA A 154 -5.46 -19.40 4.43
N HIS A 155 -4.93 -20.32 5.22
CA HIS A 155 -3.48 -20.46 5.42
C HIS A 155 -2.91 -21.57 4.53
N TRP A 156 -3.61 -22.70 4.42
CA TRP A 156 -3.19 -23.87 3.66
C TRP A 156 -3.07 -23.58 2.16
N ILE A 157 -4.08 -22.98 1.53
CA ILE A 157 -4.08 -22.76 0.08
C ILE A 157 -2.99 -21.77 -0.34
N PRO A 158 -2.84 -20.57 0.28
CA PRO A 158 -1.74 -19.68 -0.07
C PRO A 158 -0.35 -20.29 0.17
N ALA A 159 -0.17 -21.04 1.26
CA ALA A 159 1.11 -21.66 1.60
C ALA A 159 1.48 -22.84 0.68
N GLY A 160 0.52 -23.72 0.39
CA GLY A 160 0.71 -24.91 -0.43
C GLY A 160 0.50 -24.67 -1.93
N GLY A 161 -0.12 -23.55 -2.32
CA GLY A 161 -0.36 -23.16 -3.71
C GLY A 161 -1.30 -24.10 -4.46
N ARG A 162 -0.94 -24.39 -5.72
CA ARG A 162 -1.76 -25.18 -6.65
C ARG A 162 -2.06 -26.60 -6.15
N PRO A 163 -1.08 -27.39 -5.65
CA PRO A 163 -1.38 -28.72 -5.11
C PRO A 163 -2.37 -28.71 -3.94
N ALA A 164 -2.29 -27.71 -3.06
CA ALA A 164 -3.22 -27.56 -1.94
C ALA A 164 -4.64 -27.23 -2.43
N LEU A 165 -4.74 -26.32 -3.40
CA LEU A 165 -6.01 -26.01 -4.05
C LEU A 165 -6.64 -27.27 -4.66
N GLU A 166 -5.90 -28.03 -5.48
CA GLU A 166 -6.41 -29.23 -6.15
C GLU A 166 -6.91 -30.29 -5.16
N ARG A 167 -6.19 -30.51 -4.06
CA ARG A 167 -6.62 -31.38 -2.95
C ARG A 167 -7.89 -30.87 -2.26
N ALA A 168 -8.09 -29.55 -2.19
CA ALA A 168 -9.25 -28.94 -1.54
C ALA A 168 -10.50 -28.89 -2.43
N LEU A 169 -10.35 -28.89 -3.75
CA LEU A 169 -11.46 -28.65 -4.69
C LEU A 169 -12.63 -29.62 -4.47
N GLU A 170 -12.43 -30.93 -4.62
CA GLU A 170 -13.52 -31.90 -4.52
C GLU A 170 -14.14 -31.95 -3.11
N PRO A 171 -13.37 -32.09 -2.01
CA PRO A 171 -13.96 -32.22 -0.68
C PRO A 171 -14.75 -30.99 -0.23
N ILE A 172 -14.30 -29.78 -0.58
CA ILE A 172 -14.96 -28.53 -0.18
C ILE A 172 -16.12 -28.18 -1.11
N LEU A 173 -16.02 -28.45 -2.42
CA LEU A 173 -17.14 -28.23 -3.33
C LEU A 173 -18.27 -29.24 -3.04
N SER A 174 -17.97 -30.46 -2.63
CA SER A 174 -18.97 -31.46 -2.23
C SER A 174 -19.45 -31.31 -0.78
N ASP A 175 -18.95 -30.31 -0.04
CA ASP A 175 -19.45 -29.93 1.28
C ASP A 175 -20.78 -29.18 1.15
N PRO A 176 -21.80 -29.40 2.00
CA PRO A 176 -23.06 -28.67 1.92
C PRO A 176 -22.91 -27.16 2.17
N SER A 177 -21.88 -26.71 2.89
CA SER A 177 -21.75 -25.29 3.26
C SER A 177 -21.42 -24.40 2.04
N PRO A 178 -22.27 -23.40 1.72
CA PRO A 178 -21.98 -22.44 0.66
C PRO A 178 -20.89 -21.42 1.05
N PHE A 179 -20.62 -21.24 2.34
CA PHE A 179 -19.59 -20.32 2.82
C PHE A 179 -18.19 -20.86 2.51
N LEU A 180 -17.89 -22.11 2.85
CA LEU A 180 -16.59 -22.74 2.56
C LEU A 180 -16.33 -22.82 1.05
N ALA A 181 -17.34 -23.18 0.25
CA ALA A 181 -17.22 -23.21 -1.20
C ALA A 181 -16.89 -21.82 -1.78
N ARG A 182 -17.54 -20.75 -1.30
CA ARG A 182 -17.19 -19.37 -1.70
C ARG A 182 -15.80 -18.95 -1.22
N ARG A 183 -15.41 -19.35 0.00
CA ARG A 183 -14.07 -19.10 0.53
C ARG A 183 -13.01 -19.74 -0.37
N LEU A 184 -13.20 -21.00 -0.75
CA LEU A 184 -12.35 -21.72 -1.70
C LEU A 184 -12.29 -21.00 -3.05
N LEU A 185 -13.42 -20.59 -3.64
CA LEU A 185 -13.43 -19.84 -4.91
C LEU A 185 -12.67 -18.51 -4.81
N GLY A 186 -12.78 -17.81 -3.68
CA GLY A 186 -12.00 -16.61 -3.40
C GLY A 186 -10.49 -16.88 -3.36
N LEU A 187 -10.08 -18.00 -2.76
CA LEU A 187 -8.68 -18.43 -2.69
C LEU A 187 -8.16 -19.02 -4.01
N TRP A 188 -9.04 -19.56 -4.85
CA TRP A 188 -8.73 -20.05 -6.19
C TRP A 188 -8.51 -18.90 -7.17
N ARG A 189 -9.26 -17.80 -7.06
CA ARG A 189 -9.17 -16.65 -7.98
C ARG A 189 -7.73 -16.16 -8.28
N PRO A 190 -6.81 -15.97 -7.31
CA PRO A 190 -5.42 -15.58 -7.59
C PRO A 190 -4.56 -16.72 -8.19
N LEU A 191 -5.05 -17.96 -8.17
CA LEU A 191 -4.41 -19.17 -8.67
C LEU A 191 -5.01 -19.67 -9.99
N LEU A 192 -5.85 -18.87 -10.65
CA LEU A 192 -6.54 -19.26 -11.88
C LEU A 192 -5.55 -19.54 -13.02
N GLU A 193 -5.69 -20.72 -13.62
CA GLU A 193 -4.94 -21.15 -14.80
C GLU A 193 -5.91 -21.56 -15.92
N PRO A 194 -5.51 -21.53 -17.20
CA PRO A 194 -6.39 -21.91 -18.31
C PRO A 194 -7.01 -23.32 -18.17
N CYS A 195 -6.31 -24.26 -17.53
CA CYS A 195 -6.80 -25.62 -17.27
C CYS A 195 -8.03 -25.67 -16.32
N ASP A 196 -8.27 -24.60 -15.55
CA ASP A 196 -9.38 -24.52 -14.60
C ASP A 196 -10.75 -24.32 -15.25
N ALA A 197 -10.79 -23.90 -16.52
CA ALA A 197 -12.03 -23.57 -17.22
C ALA A 197 -13.04 -24.73 -17.18
N ALA A 198 -12.60 -25.96 -17.45
CA ALA A 198 -13.48 -27.14 -17.44
C ALA A 198 -14.09 -27.42 -16.06
N ARG A 199 -13.30 -27.22 -14.99
CA ARG A 199 -13.76 -27.44 -13.62
C ARG A 199 -14.71 -26.33 -13.18
N LEU A 200 -14.36 -25.07 -13.45
CA LEU A 200 -15.23 -23.93 -13.13
C LEU A 200 -16.56 -23.96 -13.90
N ARG A 201 -16.57 -24.50 -15.13
CA ARG A 201 -17.80 -24.80 -15.86
C ARG A 201 -18.71 -25.76 -15.08
N GLN A 202 -18.17 -26.84 -14.51
CA GLN A 202 -18.93 -27.77 -13.67
C GLN A 202 -19.43 -27.08 -12.39
N VAL A 203 -18.60 -26.28 -11.73
CA VAL A 203 -19.01 -25.55 -10.52
C VAL A 203 -20.07 -24.48 -10.82
N SER A 204 -20.08 -23.91 -12.02
CA SER A 204 -21.11 -22.95 -12.43
C SER A 204 -22.51 -23.57 -12.56
N THR A 205 -22.64 -24.90 -12.55
CA THR A 205 -23.92 -25.62 -12.51
C THR A 205 -24.27 -26.15 -11.12
N ASP A 206 -23.54 -25.73 -10.08
CA ASP A 206 -23.82 -26.16 -8.70
C ASP A 206 -25.25 -25.76 -8.29
N PRO A 207 -26.01 -26.65 -7.62
CA PRO A 207 -27.38 -26.35 -7.18
C PRO A 207 -27.45 -25.15 -6.20
N ARG A 208 -26.35 -24.81 -5.53
CA ARG A 208 -26.27 -23.63 -4.66
C ARG A 208 -25.97 -22.40 -5.49
N ALA A 209 -26.99 -21.56 -5.70
CA ALA A 209 -26.90 -20.34 -6.50
C ALA A 209 -25.67 -19.48 -6.16
N SER A 210 -25.39 -19.24 -4.88
CA SER A 210 -24.25 -18.42 -4.46
C SER A 210 -22.87 -18.95 -4.88
N VAL A 211 -22.73 -20.27 -5.03
CA VAL A 211 -21.49 -20.94 -5.48
C VAL A 211 -21.39 -20.85 -6.99
N ALA A 212 -22.46 -21.25 -7.70
CA ALA A 212 -22.57 -21.15 -9.15
C ALA A 212 -22.31 -19.71 -9.65
N ASP A 213 -22.92 -18.72 -9.00
CA ASP A 213 -22.81 -17.30 -9.33
C ASP A 213 -21.40 -16.75 -9.07
N THR A 214 -20.64 -17.34 -8.14
CA THR A 214 -19.24 -16.96 -7.89
C THR A 214 -18.31 -17.59 -8.94
N ALA A 215 -18.57 -18.84 -9.34
CA ALA A 215 -17.74 -19.57 -10.30
C ALA A 215 -17.94 -19.14 -11.76
N LEU A 216 -19.17 -18.77 -12.15
CA LEU A 216 -19.51 -18.39 -13.53
C LEU A 216 -18.61 -17.28 -14.12
N PRO A 217 -18.40 -16.12 -13.45
CA PRO A 217 -17.48 -15.10 -13.97
C PRO A 217 -16.02 -15.54 -13.96
N MET A 218 -15.61 -16.46 -13.07
CA MET A 218 -14.26 -17.03 -13.07
C MET A 218 -14.05 -17.94 -14.29
N TRP A 219 -15.01 -18.79 -14.62
CA TRP A 219 -15.01 -19.59 -15.84
C TRP A 219 -14.98 -18.70 -17.09
N ALA A 220 -15.89 -17.70 -17.15
CA ALA A 220 -15.99 -16.76 -18.26
C ALA A 220 -14.66 -16.09 -18.61
N ARG A 221 -13.87 -15.70 -17.60
CA ARG A 221 -12.54 -15.09 -17.77
C ARG A 221 -11.55 -16.01 -18.49
N LEU A 222 -11.62 -17.31 -18.24
CA LEU A 222 -10.66 -18.30 -18.74
C LEU A 222 -11.09 -18.95 -20.05
N GLU A 223 -12.39 -18.99 -20.34
CA GLU A 223 -12.91 -19.72 -21.50
C GLU A 223 -12.42 -19.08 -22.81
N ARG A 224 -11.94 -19.94 -23.72
CA ARG A 224 -11.42 -19.55 -25.04
C ARG A 224 -12.11 -20.32 -26.17
N ASP A 225 -12.71 -21.46 -25.89
CA ASP A 225 -13.40 -22.28 -26.88
C ASP A 225 -14.72 -21.61 -27.33
N PRO A 226 -14.96 -21.38 -28.64
CA PRO A 226 -16.14 -20.67 -29.13
C PRO A 226 -17.48 -21.26 -28.67
N GLU A 227 -17.63 -22.59 -28.67
CA GLU A 227 -18.88 -23.25 -28.28
C GLU A 227 -19.15 -23.10 -26.78
N ARG A 228 -18.12 -23.25 -25.95
CA ARG A 228 -18.23 -23.07 -24.50
C ARG A 228 -18.39 -21.60 -24.10
N ARG A 229 -17.78 -20.67 -24.85
CA ARG A 229 -18.05 -19.23 -24.67
C ARG A 229 -19.52 -18.93 -24.96
N ARG A 230 -20.12 -19.56 -25.97
CA ARG A 230 -21.56 -19.47 -26.25
C ARG A 230 -22.39 -20.04 -25.10
N GLU A 231 -22.05 -21.21 -24.58
CA GLU A 231 -22.74 -21.76 -23.40
C GLU A 231 -22.68 -20.82 -22.19
N CYS A 232 -21.50 -20.27 -21.90
CA CYS A 232 -21.30 -19.32 -20.80
C CYS A 232 -22.13 -18.04 -21.02
N PHE A 233 -22.20 -17.56 -22.27
CA PHE A 233 -23.02 -16.43 -22.67
C PHE A 233 -24.51 -16.67 -22.40
N GLU A 234 -25.08 -17.79 -22.88
CA GLU A 234 -26.50 -18.11 -22.67
C GLU A 234 -26.82 -18.23 -21.17
N ARG A 235 -25.96 -18.92 -20.40
CA ARG A 235 -26.12 -19.00 -18.94
C ARG A 235 -26.02 -17.65 -18.25
N ALA A 236 -25.20 -16.73 -18.76
CA ALA A 236 -25.11 -15.39 -18.19
C ALA A 236 -26.43 -14.63 -18.38
N LEU A 237 -27.08 -14.74 -19.55
CA LEU A 237 -28.34 -14.06 -19.85
C LEU A 237 -29.47 -14.48 -18.91
N GLU A 238 -29.52 -15.75 -18.50
CA GLU A 238 -30.50 -16.29 -17.54
C GLU A 238 -30.34 -15.76 -16.10
N ARG A 239 -29.23 -15.06 -15.78
CA ARG A 239 -28.94 -14.58 -14.42
C ARG A 239 -29.47 -13.18 -14.16
N PRO A 240 -29.60 -12.76 -12.88
CA PRO A 240 -29.95 -11.38 -12.51
C PRO A 240 -28.95 -10.36 -13.10
N SER A 241 -29.45 -9.15 -13.39
CA SER A 241 -28.74 -8.07 -14.09
C SER A 241 -27.29 -7.83 -13.63
N GLY A 242 -27.06 -7.73 -12.33
CA GLY A 242 -25.72 -7.46 -11.77
C GLY A 242 -24.70 -8.58 -12.02
N LEU A 243 -25.14 -9.84 -11.99
CA LEU A 243 -24.30 -10.99 -12.28
C LEU A 243 -24.11 -11.18 -13.79
N ARG A 244 -25.20 -11.04 -14.56
CA ARG A 244 -25.18 -11.09 -16.03
C ARG A 244 -24.10 -10.17 -16.60
N LEU A 245 -24.11 -8.90 -16.20
CA LEU A 245 -23.12 -7.92 -16.63
C LEU A 245 -21.68 -8.31 -16.23
N ARG A 246 -21.48 -8.75 -14.97
CA ARG A 246 -20.16 -9.15 -14.48
C ARG A 246 -19.59 -10.33 -15.27
N THR A 247 -20.41 -11.33 -15.54
CA THR A 247 -20.03 -12.51 -16.32
C THR A 247 -19.72 -12.16 -17.77
N LEU A 248 -20.55 -11.35 -18.43
CA LEU A 248 -20.31 -10.94 -19.81
C LEU A 248 -19.04 -10.10 -19.96
N ARG A 249 -18.75 -9.21 -19.00
CA ARG A 249 -17.46 -8.47 -18.95
C ARG A 249 -16.28 -9.41 -18.73
N ALA A 250 -16.41 -10.41 -17.87
CA ALA A 250 -15.37 -11.41 -17.69
C ALA A 250 -15.15 -12.22 -18.98
N LEU A 251 -16.22 -12.62 -19.68
CA LEU A 251 -16.16 -13.34 -20.96
C LEU A 251 -15.51 -12.52 -22.08
N ALA A 252 -15.67 -11.19 -22.03
CA ALA A 252 -15.03 -10.28 -22.98
C ALA A 252 -13.50 -10.21 -22.82
N THR A 253 -12.95 -10.58 -21.65
CA THR A 253 -11.49 -10.68 -21.47
C THR A 253 -10.85 -11.78 -22.32
N GLY A 254 -11.64 -12.68 -22.90
CA GLY A 254 -11.19 -13.64 -23.91
C GLY A 254 -11.02 -13.07 -25.30
N GLY A 255 -11.21 -11.76 -25.48
CA GLY A 255 -11.09 -11.06 -26.75
C GLY A 255 -12.34 -11.18 -27.63
N PRO A 256 -12.28 -10.67 -28.88
CA PRO A 256 -13.41 -10.65 -29.80
C PRO A 256 -14.03 -12.03 -30.01
N ALA A 257 -15.35 -12.07 -30.22
CA ALA A 257 -16.07 -13.30 -30.54
C ALA A 257 -17.21 -12.97 -31.51
N PRO A 258 -17.00 -13.10 -32.83
CA PRO A 258 -17.96 -12.64 -33.85
C PRO A 258 -19.36 -13.21 -33.70
N ASP A 259 -19.50 -14.48 -33.30
CA ASP A 259 -20.80 -15.12 -33.05
C ASP A 259 -21.52 -14.51 -31.83
N LEU A 260 -20.81 -14.31 -30.71
CA LEU A 260 -21.41 -13.64 -29.53
C LEU A 260 -21.74 -12.19 -29.82
N ALA A 261 -20.90 -11.52 -30.61
CA ALA A 261 -21.15 -10.17 -31.06
C ALA A 261 -22.40 -10.10 -31.96
N ALA A 262 -22.60 -11.06 -32.87
CA ALA A 262 -23.80 -11.16 -33.70
C ALA A 262 -25.06 -11.41 -32.85
N ARG A 263 -24.98 -12.26 -31.82
CA ARG A 263 -26.08 -12.50 -30.87
C ARG A 263 -26.42 -11.24 -30.06
N LEU A 264 -25.41 -10.57 -29.51
CA LEU A 264 -25.58 -9.28 -28.83
C LEU A 264 -26.16 -8.23 -29.79
N ALA A 265 -25.71 -8.19 -31.04
CA ALA A 265 -26.25 -7.29 -32.05
C ALA A 265 -27.72 -7.59 -32.37
N ALA A 266 -28.14 -8.86 -32.38
CA ALA A 266 -29.55 -9.22 -32.57
C ALA A 266 -30.43 -8.81 -31.36
N LEU A 267 -29.87 -8.79 -30.15
CA LEU A 267 -30.58 -8.29 -28.96
C LEU A 267 -30.87 -6.78 -29.03
N LEU A 268 -30.11 -6.01 -29.82
CA LEU A 268 -30.41 -4.60 -30.07
C LEU A 268 -31.73 -4.43 -30.83
N ASP A 269 -32.13 -5.42 -31.62
CA ASP A 269 -33.37 -5.40 -32.41
C ASP A 269 -34.56 -6.01 -31.64
N GLY A 270 -34.35 -6.50 -30.41
CA GLY A 270 -35.34 -7.19 -29.60
C GLY A 270 -36.25 -6.26 -28.77
N PRO A 271 -37.45 -6.74 -28.34
CA PRO A 271 -38.40 -5.93 -27.57
C PRO A 271 -38.05 -5.81 -26.07
N ASP A 272 -37.12 -6.61 -25.56
CA ASP A 272 -36.71 -6.58 -24.15
C ASP A 272 -35.69 -5.45 -23.91
N ARG A 273 -36.14 -4.40 -23.22
CA ARG A 273 -35.34 -3.20 -22.93
C ARG A 273 -34.13 -3.48 -22.04
N GLU A 274 -34.22 -4.42 -21.10
CA GLU A 274 -33.10 -4.76 -20.20
C GLU A 274 -31.98 -5.46 -20.98
N LEU A 275 -32.34 -6.39 -21.86
CA LEU A 275 -31.39 -7.08 -22.73
C LEU A 275 -30.83 -6.15 -23.81
N HIS A 276 -31.64 -5.22 -24.33
CA HIS A 276 -31.18 -4.17 -25.24
C HIS A 276 -30.10 -3.30 -24.59
N ASP A 277 -30.37 -2.77 -23.39
CA ASP A 277 -29.44 -1.89 -22.67
C ASP A 277 -28.13 -2.63 -22.29
N LEU A 278 -28.25 -3.89 -21.89
CA LEU A 278 -27.09 -4.76 -21.65
C LEU A 278 -26.27 -4.97 -22.92
N ALA A 279 -26.91 -5.29 -24.05
CA ALA A 279 -26.23 -5.54 -25.31
C ALA A 279 -25.47 -4.30 -25.78
N ALA A 280 -26.10 -3.12 -25.71
CA ALA A 280 -25.45 -1.86 -26.02
C ALA A 280 -24.21 -1.59 -25.14
N GLN A 281 -24.23 -2.02 -23.87
CA GLN A 281 -23.12 -1.82 -22.95
C GLN A 281 -21.95 -2.79 -23.18
N VAL A 282 -22.21 -4.03 -23.58
CA VAL A 282 -21.21 -5.11 -23.61
C VAL A 282 -20.68 -5.38 -25.02
N LEU A 283 -21.47 -5.16 -26.07
CA LEU A 283 -21.08 -5.39 -27.46
C LEU A 283 -19.73 -4.79 -27.87
N PRO A 284 -19.34 -3.56 -27.45
CA PRO A 284 -18.03 -3.00 -27.77
C PRO A 284 -16.82 -3.84 -27.31
N ALA A 285 -17.01 -4.73 -26.33
CA ALA A 285 -15.95 -5.60 -25.84
C ALA A 285 -15.80 -6.91 -26.65
N PHE A 286 -16.77 -7.22 -27.51
CA PHE A 286 -16.80 -8.44 -28.34
C PHE A 286 -16.56 -8.19 -29.83
N MET A 287 -16.62 -6.93 -30.25
CA MET A 287 -16.49 -6.50 -31.64
C MET A 287 -15.44 -5.39 -31.76
N PRO A 288 -14.54 -5.43 -32.75
CA PRO A 288 -13.63 -4.32 -33.04
C PRO A 288 -14.39 -3.00 -33.30
N ALA A 289 -13.82 -1.87 -32.88
CA ALA A 289 -14.46 -0.57 -33.04
C ALA A 289 -14.85 -0.21 -34.48
N PRO A 290 -14.04 -0.50 -35.54
CA PRO A 290 -14.43 -0.26 -36.92
C PRO A 290 -15.66 -1.07 -37.37
N ASP A 291 -15.73 -2.34 -36.97
CA ASP A 291 -16.85 -3.22 -37.34
C ASP A 291 -18.14 -2.81 -36.60
N LEU A 292 -18.01 -2.43 -35.33
CA LEU A 292 -19.12 -1.91 -34.54
C LEU A 292 -19.62 -0.58 -35.12
N ALA A 293 -18.71 0.29 -35.55
CA ALA A 293 -19.05 1.53 -36.23
C ALA A 293 -19.86 1.26 -37.51
N ALA A 294 -19.39 0.35 -38.36
CA ALA A 294 -20.09 -0.02 -39.59
C ALA A 294 -21.49 -0.57 -39.31
N LEU A 295 -21.61 -1.50 -38.36
CA LEU A 295 -22.89 -2.08 -37.95
C LEU A 295 -23.88 -1.02 -37.44
N LEU A 296 -23.43 -0.12 -36.56
CA LEU A 296 -24.29 0.93 -36.03
C LEU A 296 -24.66 1.98 -37.09
N LEU A 297 -23.75 2.27 -38.03
CA LEU A 297 -24.01 3.17 -39.17
C LEU A 297 -25.10 2.62 -40.09
N GLU A 298 -25.04 1.33 -40.43
CA GLU A 298 -26.06 0.64 -41.24
C GLU A 298 -27.44 0.62 -40.57
N ARG A 299 -27.45 0.62 -39.24
CA ARG A 299 -28.66 0.56 -38.41
C ARG A 299 -29.16 1.93 -37.96
N LEU A 300 -28.58 3.02 -38.45
CA LEU A 300 -29.07 4.35 -38.11
C LEU A 300 -30.51 4.52 -38.62
N PRO A 301 -31.43 4.98 -37.76
CA PRO A 301 -32.77 5.36 -38.20
C PRO A 301 -32.73 6.42 -39.30
N PRO A 302 -33.73 6.48 -40.18
CA PRO A 302 -33.80 7.51 -41.19
C PRO A 302 -33.94 8.91 -40.56
N PRO A 303 -33.43 9.97 -41.22
CA PRO A 303 -33.33 11.32 -40.64
C PRO A 303 -34.68 11.99 -40.35
N ASP A 304 -35.78 11.46 -40.88
CA ASP A 304 -37.16 11.87 -40.62
C ASP A 304 -37.72 11.33 -39.28
N ARG A 305 -36.95 10.51 -38.54
CA ARG A 305 -37.31 9.98 -37.21
C ARG A 305 -36.35 10.49 -36.11
N PRO A 306 -36.44 11.78 -35.71
CA PRO A 306 -35.50 12.39 -34.77
C PRO A 306 -35.44 11.68 -33.40
N ASP A 307 -36.60 11.24 -32.89
CA ASP A 307 -36.74 10.55 -31.58
C ASP A 307 -35.93 9.25 -31.49
N ALA A 308 -35.74 8.55 -32.62
CA ALA A 308 -34.97 7.32 -32.70
C ALA A 308 -33.52 7.57 -33.11
N LEU A 309 -33.27 8.57 -33.95
CA LEU A 309 -31.94 8.88 -34.48
C LEU A 309 -31.00 9.40 -33.39
N ALA A 310 -31.45 10.31 -32.52
CA ALA A 310 -30.60 10.94 -31.53
C ALA A 310 -29.98 9.95 -30.50
N PRO A 311 -30.73 8.98 -29.93
CA PRO A 311 -30.14 7.89 -29.14
C PRO A 311 -29.10 7.06 -29.90
N ALA A 312 -29.37 6.74 -31.18
CA ALA A 312 -28.49 5.93 -32.00
C ALA A 312 -27.15 6.66 -32.29
N ILE A 313 -27.19 7.96 -32.58
CA ILE A 313 -25.99 8.78 -32.76
C ILE A 313 -25.19 8.89 -31.44
N ALA A 314 -25.86 9.00 -30.28
CA ALA A 314 -25.19 9.01 -28.98
C ALA A 314 -24.52 7.69 -28.60
N ALA A 315 -25.01 6.56 -29.11
CA ALA A 315 -24.33 5.28 -29.00
C ALA A 315 -23.13 5.22 -29.95
N LEU A 316 -23.32 5.64 -31.21
CA LEU A 316 -22.27 5.67 -32.23
C LEU A 316 -21.08 6.55 -31.81
N ALA A 317 -21.33 7.73 -31.24
CA ALA A 317 -20.29 8.66 -30.81
C ALA A 317 -19.37 8.12 -29.72
N ARG A 318 -19.76 7.06 -29.00
CA ARG A 318 -18.94 6.40 -27.97
C ARG A 318 -18.06 5.29 -28.53
N VAL A 319 -18.23 4.94 -29.81
CA VAL A 319 -17.40 3.95 -30.49
C VAL A 319 -16.16 4.65 -31.02
N ASP A 320 -15.00 4.27 -30.49
CA ASP A 320 -13.70 4.84 -30.86
C ASP A 320 -13.28 4.46 -32.29
N ALA A 321 -13.92 5.11 -33.26
CA ALA A 321 -13.71 4.90 -34.68
C ALA A 321 -13.90 6.24 -35.43
N PRO A 322 -12.98 6.60 -36.37
CA PRO A 322 -13.07 7.86 -37.09
C PRO A 322 -14.40 8.07 -37.84
N ALA A 323 -14.92 7.02 -38.48
CA ALA A 323 -16.19 7.09 -39.22
C ALA A 323 -17.38 7.38 -38.30
N SER A 324 -17.43 6.75 -37.11
CA SER A 324 -18.43 7.01 -36.07
C SER A 324 -18.39 8.46 -35.61
N HIS A 325 -17.20 8.92 -35.21
CA HIS A 325 -17.00 10.27 -34.71
C HIS A 325 -17.35 11.33 -35.76
N ARG A 326 -16.94 11.13 -37.02
CA ARG A 326 -17.25 12.04 -38.12
C ARG A 326 -18.75 12.10 -38.42
N ARG A 327 -19.45 10.97 -38.42
CA ARG A 327 -20.91 10.95 -38.63
C ARG A 327 -21.65 11.65 -37.50
N ALA A 328 -21.25 11.42 -36.25
CA ALA A 328 -21.82 12.05 -35.08
C ALA A 328 -21.53 13.56 -35.03
N ALA A 329 -20.32 13.99 -35.40
CA ALA A 329 -19.94 15.39 -35.54
C ALA A 329 -20.75 16.10 -36.63
N ALA A 330 -20.95 15.45 -37.78
CA ALA A 330 -21.81 15.98 -38.85
C ALA A 330 -23.27 16.13 -38.38
N TRP A 331 -23.82 15.12 -37.70
CA TRP A 331 -25.18 15.19 -37.15
C TRP A 331 -25.33 16.34 -36.14
N LEU A 332 -24.34 16.54 -35.25
CA LEU A 332 -24.32 17.71 -34.38
C LEU A 332 -24.33 19.02 -35.19
N ALA A 333 -23.44 19.14 -36.19
CA ALA A 333 -23.30 20.36 -37.00
C ALA A 333 -24.53 20.68 -37.87
N ASP A 334 -25.34 19.67 -38.20
CA ASP A 334 -26.54 19.79 -39.02
C ASP A 334 -27.82 20.00 -38.18
N GLY A 335 -27.68 20.34 -36.88
CA GLY A 335 -28.80 20.70 -36.01
C GLY A 335 -29.12 19.67 -34.91
N GLY A 336 -28.39 18.56 -34.81
CA GLY A 336 -28.60 17.53 -33.79
C GLY A 336 -28.42 18.04 -32.34
N TRP A 337 -27.76 19.18 -32.16
CA TRP A 337 -27.67 19.87 -30.86
C TRP A 337 -29.01 20.32 -30.30
N ALA A 338 -30.06 20.43 -31.13
CA ALA A 338 -31.39 20.84 -30.69
C ALA A 338 -32.08 19.78 -29.80
N GLU A 339 -31.60 18.54 -29.83
CA GLU A 339 -32.04 17.44 -28.96
C GLU A 339 -31.29 17.48 -27.61
N PRO A 340 -31.84 18.09 -26.54
CA PRO A 340 -31.03 18.56 -25.41
C PRO A 340 -30.31 17.43 -24.66
N ARG A 341 -30.96 16.27 -24.54
CA ARG A 341 -30.40 15.09 -23.84
C ARG A 341 -29.25 14.44 -24.62
N PHE A 342 -29.37 14.35 -25.94
CA PHE A 342 -28.46 13.57 -26.78
C PHE A 342 -27.35 14.43 -27.39
N GLY A 343 -27.64 15.67 -27.79
CA GLY A 343 -26.64 16.61 -28.28
C GLY A 343 -25.48 16.78 -27.29
N ALA A 344 -25.79 17.02 -26.02
CA ALA A 344 -24.77 17.15 -24.97
C ALA A 344 -24.00 15.85 -24.70
N ALA A 345 -24.66 14.68 -24.81
CA ALA A 345 -24.00 13.38 -24.65
C ALA A 345 -23.02 13.08 -25.80
N VAL A 346 -23.42 13.39 -27.03
CA VAL A 346 -22.56 13.26 -28.22
C VAL A 346 -21.38 14.21 -28.13
N ALA A 347 -21.61 15.48 -27.77
CA ALA A 347 -20.53 16.46 -27.56
C ALA A 347 -19.49 15.98 -26.55
N ARG A 348 -19.91 15.44 -25.40
CA ARG A 348 -19.00 14.86 -24.41
C ARG A 348 -18.23 13.65 -24.93
N ALA A 349 -18.85 12.79 -25.74
CA ALA A 349 -18.16 11.64 -26.33
C ALA A 349 -17.12 12.07 -27.38
N LEU A 350 -17.39 13.16 -28.11
CA LEU A 350 -16.51 13.67 -29.15
C LEU A 350 -15.46 14.67 -28.65
N SER A 351 -15.47 15.07 -27.38
CA SER A 351 -14.64 16.17 -26.87
C SER A 351 -13.13 15.94 -27.05
N THR A 352 -12.69 14.69 -27.14
CA THR A 352 -11.28 14.32 -27.36
C THR A 352 -10.99 13.91 -28.80
N SER A 353 -11.99 13.87 -29.68
CA SER A 353 -11.86 13.34 -31.04
C SER A 353 -11.44 14.44 -32.03
N PRO A 354 -10.39 14.25 -32.85
CA PRO A 354 -10.01 15.21 -33.89
C PRO A 354 -11.02 15.29 -35.04
N GLU A 355 -11.88 14.29 -35.22
CA GLU A 355 -12.87 14.27 -36.30
C GLU A 355 -13.96 15.36 -36.15
N VAL A 356 -14.07 15.99 -34.97
CA VAL A 356 -14.99 17.10 -34.75
C VAL A 356 -14.43 18.45 -35.22
N ASP A 357 -13.11 18.60 -35.33
CA ASP A 357 -12.45 19.89 -35.61
C ASP A 357 -12.95 20.57 -36.89
N PRO A 358 -13.18 19.87 -38.03
CA PRO A 358 -13.72 20.50 -39.25
C PRO A 358 -15.12 21.09 -39.09
N PHE A 359 -15.84 20.72 -38.03
CA PHE A 359 -17.22 21.15 -37.76
C PHE A 359 -17.30 22.25 -36.71
N LEU A 360 -16.25 22.44 -35.89
CA LEU A 360 -16.26 23.37 -34.76
C LEU A 360 -16.53 24.81 -35.18
N GLY A 361 -15.92 25.30 -36.26
CA GLY A 361 -16.14 26.67 -36.73
C GLY A 361 -17.61 26.98 -37.03
N ARG A 362 -18.35 26.02 -37.62
CA ARG A 362 -19.79 26.16 -37.89
C ARG A 362 -20.61 26.06 -36.62
N LEU A 363 -20.31 25.09 -35.74
CA LEU A 363 -21.01 24.91 -34.47
C LEU A 363 -20.87 26.12 -33.55
N PHE A 364 -19.67 26.70 -33.46
CA PHE A 364 -19.39 27.85 -32.60
C PHE A 364 -19.86 29.19 -33.17
N ALA A 365 -20.16 29.26 -34.48
CA ALA A 365 -20.71 30.46 -35.10
C ALA A 365 -22.25 30.56 -34.98
N ASP A 366 -22.95 29.45 -34.77
CA ASP A 366 -24.40 29.44 -34.61
C ASP A 366 -24.80 29.73 -33.15
N SER A 367 -25.33 30.92 -32.90
CA SER A 367 -25.74 31.37 -31.56
C SER A 367 -26.89 30.58 -30.94
N ARG A 368 -27.55 29.70 -31.70
CA ARG A 368 -28.62 28.84 -31.20
C ARG A 368 -28.09 27.56 -30.55
N VAL A 369 -26.80 27.22 -30.74
CA VAL A 369 -26.18 26.03 -30.14
C VAL A 369 -26.09 26.19 -28.61
N PRO A 370 -26.68 25.28 -27.83
CA PRO A 370 -26.65 25.38 -26.37
C PRO A 370 -25.24 25.25 -25.80
N PRO A 371 -24.90 25.97 -24.71
CA PRO A 371 -23.62 25.84 -24.02
C PRO A 371 -23.28 24.41 -23.58
N GLU A 372 -24.29 23.59 -23.25
CA GLU A 372 -24.13 22.18 -22.85
C GLU A 372 -23.55 21.30 -23.96
N VAL A 373 -23.63 21.74 -25.21
CA VAL A 373 -23.06 21.09 -26.39
C VAL A 373 -21.72 21.72 -26.75
N ALA A 374 -21.67 23.06 -26.85
CA ALA A 374 -20.48 23.76 -27.28
C ALA A 374 -19.32 23.65 -26.27
N ARG A 375 -19.61 23.75 -24.97
CA ARG A 375 -18.56 23.81 -23.93
C ARG A 375 -17.75 22.51 -23.82
N PRO A 376 -18.32 21.30 -23.73
CA PRO A 376 -17.52 20.08 -23.66
C PRO A 376 -16.57 19.92 -24.86
N LEU A 377 -17.02 20.28 -26.06
CA LEU A 377 -16.19 20.27 -27.27
C LEU A 377 -15.06 21.29 -27.17
N ALA A 378 -15.37 22.51 -26.77
CA ALA A 378 -14.38 23.58 -26.64
C ALA A 378 -13.32 23.25 -25.57
N LEU A 379 -13.73 22.76 -24.40
CA LEU A 379 -12.82 22.33 -23.33
C LEU A 379 -11.90 21.19 -23.77
N GLY A 380 -12.46 20.13 -24.36
CA GLY A 380 -11.68 18.95 -24.75
C GLY A 380 -10.78 19.17 -25.98
N ARG A 381 -11.11 20.15 -26.83
CA ARG A 381 -10.34 20.47 -28.05
C ARG A 381 -9.45 21.71 -27.91
N ALA A 382 -9.40 22.38 -26.75
CA ALA A 382 -8.64 23.61 -26.55
C ALA A 382 -7.15 23.49 -26.93
N SER A 383 -6.51 22.35 -26.65
CA SER A 383 -5.10 22.11 -26.99
C SER A 383 -4.84 21.94 -28.49
N ALA A 384 -5.84 21.52 -29.27
CA ALA A 384 -5.67 21.10 -30.66
C ALA A 384 -6.39 21.98 -31.69
N SER A 385 -7.48 22.68 -31.32
CA SER A 385 -8.28 23.52 -32.22
C SER A 385 -8.22 25.01 -31.86
N PRO A 386 -7.79 25.88 -32.80
CA PRO A 386 -7.91 27.33 -32.64
C PRO A 386 -9.35 27.82 -32.44
N GLU A 387 -10.32 27.19 -33.11
CA GLU A 387 -11.75 27.53 -33.00
C GLU A 387 -12.28 27.26 -31.60
N ALA A 388 -11.89 26.15 -30.99
CA ALA A 388 -12.21 25.83 -29.60
C ALA A 388 -11.68 26.89 -28.62
N ARG A 389 -10.40 27.27 -28.77
CA ARG A 389 -9.81 28.34 -27.94
C ARG A 389 -10.53 29.67 -28.15
N LEU A 390 -10.76 30.06 -29.40
CA LEU A 390 -11.46 31.31 -29.72
C LEU A 390 -12.86 31.37 -29.09
N TRP A 391 -13.60 30.25 -29.10
CA TRP A 391 -14.91 30.16 -28.47
C TRP A 391 -14.82 30.29 -26.95
N LEU A 392 -13.86 29.62 -26.29
CA LEU A 392 -13.63 29.77 -24.84
C LEU A 392 -13.32 31.23 -24.49
N ARG A 393 -12.40 31.88 -25.21
CA ARG A 393 -12.04 33.29 -25.00
C ARG A 393 -13.26 34.22 -25.07
N ARG A 394 -14.13 33.99 -26.05
CA ARG A 394 -15.33 34.81 -26.28
C ARG A 394 -16.42 34.64 -25.23
N THR A 395 -16.55 33.45 -24.65
CA THR A 395 -17.67 33.11 -23.76
C THR A 395 -17.35 33.26 -22.28
N LEU A 396 -16.07 33.43 -21.93
CA LEU A 396 -15.61 33.62 -20.55
C LEU A 396 -16.33 34.74 -19.77
N PRO A 397 -16.51 35.97 -20.32
CA PRO A 397 -17.11 37.08 -19.56
C PRO A 397 -18.55 36.81 -19.12
N ASP A 398 -19.32 36.08 -19.93
CA ASP A 398 -20.75 35.83 -19.71
C ASP A 398 -21.03 34.49 -18.98
N SER A 399 -19.98 33.76 -18.60
CA SER A 399 -20.08 32.43 -17.98
C SER A 399 -20.20 32.48 -16.45
N THR A 400 -20.75 31.43 -15.84
CA THR A 400 -20.78 31.29 -14.37
C THR A 400 -19.37 31.01 -13.81
N ALA A 401 -19.18 31.19 -12.50
CA ALA A 401 -17.87 31.05 -11.88
C ALA A 401 -17.20 29.67 -12.09
N LEU A 402 -17.98 28.58 -12.02
CA LEU A 402 -17.49 27.22 -12.28
C LEU A 402 -17.06 27.04 -13.74
N GLU A 403 -17.82 27.61 -14.66
CA GLU A 403 -17.57 27.50 -16.10
C GLU A 403 -16.36 28.33 -16.51
N GLN A 404 -16.18 29.50 -15.88
CA GLN A 404 -14.99 30.33 -16.01
C GLN A 404 -13.74 29.56 -15.55
N GLU A 405 -13.78 28.92 -14.38
CA GLU A 405 -12.67 28.08 -13.92
C GLU A 405 -12.32 26.97 -14.92
N GLN A 406 -13.32 26.22 -15.41
CA GLN A 406 -13.10 25.13 -16.36
C GLN A 406 -12.47 25.63 -17.67
N ALA A 407 -13.00 26.72 -18.22
CA ALA A 407 -12.50 27.32 -19.45
C ALA A 407 -11.06 27.83 -19.30
N VAL A 408 -10.76 28.55 -18.22
CA VAL A 408 -9.41 29.03 -17.92
C VAL A 408 -8.45 27.86 -17.74
N ARG A 409 -8.84 26.80 -17.02
CA ARG A 409 -8.01 25.61 -16.85
C ARG A 409 -7.70 24.93 -18.18
N ALA A 410 -8.68 24.80 -19.08
CA ALA A 410 -8.46 24.23 -20.39
C ALA A 410 -7.49 25.07 -21.25
N LEU A 411 -7.60 26.41 -21.20
CA LEU A 411 -6.66 27.31 -21.88
C LEU A 411 -5.24 27.23 -21.26
N ALA A 412 -5.16 27.21 -19.94
CA ALA A 412 -3.92 27.05 -19.18
C ALA A 412 -3.22 25.71 -19.46
N GLU A 413 -3.98 24.62 -19.60
CA GLU A 413 -3.47 23.30 -19.99
C GLU A 413 -3.05 23.22 -21.45
N ALA A 414 -3.73 23.94 -22.35
CA ALA A 414 -3.33 24.05 -23.75
C ALA A 414 -1.96 24.73 -23.91
N GLY A 415 -1.61 25.65 -23.01
CA GLY A 415 -0.27 26.23 -22.92
C GLY A 415 0.14 27.00 -24.19
N HIS A 416 -0.81 27.65 -24.86
CA HIS A 416 -0.54 28.39 -26.09
C HIS A 416 -0.14 29.85 -25.77
N PRO A 417 0.93 30.41 -26.37
CA PRO A 417 1.38 31.79 -26.09
C PRO A 417 0.30 32.86 -26.30
N ASP A 418 -0.55 32.68 -27.31
CA ASP A 418 -1.69 33.58 -27.60
C ASP A 418 -2.71 33.71 -26.46
N ASP A 419 -2.73 32.78 -25.49
CA ASP A 419 -3.61 32.85 -24.32
C ASP A 419 -3.00 33.68 -23.18
N LEU A 420 -1.70 33.98 -23.21
CA LEU A 420 -0.97 34.59 -22.09
C LEU A 420 -1.58 35.92 -21.64
N ALA A 421 -1.91 36.82 -22.56
CA ALA A 421 -2.47 38.13 -22.24
C ALA A 421 -3.81 38.02 -21.50
N LEU A 422 -4.68 37.11 -21.95
CA LEU A 422 -5.97 36.85 -21.31
C LEU A 422 -5.77 36.22 -19.92
N LEU A 423 -4.86 35.24 -19.80
CA LEU A 423 -4.58 34.63 -18.50
C LEU A 423 -4.05 35.66 -17.49
N GLN A 424 -3.19 36.59 -17.93
CA GLN A 424 -2.69 37.70 -17.10
C GLN A 424 -3.81 38.64 -16.65
N GLU A 425 -4.70 39.03 -17.58
CA GLU A 425 -5.90 39.84 -17.28
C GLU A 425 -6.72 39.15 -16.18
N ILE A 426 -7.13 37.91 -16.41
CA ILE A 426 -7.94 37.13 -15.47
C ILE A 426 -7.24 37.02 -14.10
N ALA A 427 -5.96 36.65 -14.07
CA ALA A 427 -5.22 36.48 -12.82
C ALA A 427 -5.13 37.79 -12.00
N SER A 428 -5.00 38.94 -12.67
CA SER A 428 -4.82 40.25 -12.03
C SER A 428 -6.13 40.89 -11.55
N GLU A 429 -7.26 40.61 -12.21
CA GLU A 429 -8.52 41.29 -11.96
C GLU A 429 -9.34 40.64 -10.82
N PRO A 430 -9.62 41.36 -9.72
CA PRO A 430 -10.40 40.82 -8.60
C PRO A 430 -11.87 40.51 -8.95
N GLY A 431 -12.36 40.96 -10.09
CA GLY A 431 -13.71 40.66 -10.59
C GLY A 431 -13.90 39.19 -10.98
N TRP A 432 -12.81 38.45 -11.23
CA TRP A 432 -12.86 37.03 -11.55
C TRP A 432 -12.89 36.14 -10.30
N PRO A 433 -13.59 34.98 -10.35
CA PRO A 433 -13.59 34.03 -9.25
C PRO A 433 -12.19 33.52 -8.90
N ALA A 434 -11.89 33.37 -7.61
CA ALA A 434 -10.61 32.88 -7.13
C ALA A 434 -10.14 31.56 -7.79
N PRO A 435 -10.99 30.53 -8.02
CA PRO A 435 -10.57 29.32 -8.72
C PRO A 435 -10.11 29.56 -10.17
N ALA A 436 -10.78 30.45 -10.91
CA ALA A 436 -10.38 30.80 -12.27
C ALA A 436 -9.05 31.57 -12.27
N ARG A 437 -8.88 32.51 -11.35
CA ARG A 437 -7.62 33.24 -11.15
C ARG A 437 -6.47 32.30 -10.79
N ALA A 438 -6.70 31.33 -9.90
CA ALA A 438 -5.73 30.30 -9.53
C ALA A 438 -5.32 29.44 -10.75
N ALA A 439 -6.29 28.97 -11.53
CA ALA A 439 -6.03 28.20 -12.75
C ALA A 439 -5.23 29.01 -13.79
N ALA A 440 -5.52 30.31 -13.93
CA ALA A 440 -4.77 31.19 -14.81
C ALA A 440 -3.30 31.29 -14.40
N LEU A 441 -3.03 31.48 -13.09
CA LEU A 441 -1.67 31.56 -12.57
C LEU A 441 -0.87 30.27 -12.79
N GLU A 442 -1.50 29.11 -12.58
CA GLU A 442 -0.88 27.81 -12.88
C GLU A 442 -0.56 27.66 -14.38
N GLY A 443 -1.45 28.15 -15.26
CA GLY A 443 -1.21 28.20 -16.71
C GLY A 443 -0.06 29.10 -17.10
N ILE A 444 -0.04 30.33 -16.59
CA ILE A 444 1.03 31.31 -16.82
C ILE A 444 2.38 30.73 -16.37
N ALA A 445 2.42 30.01 -15.25
CA ALA A 445 3.66 29.44 -14.73
C ALA A 445 4.29 28.41 -15.68
N ARG A 446 3.47 27.70 -16.48
CA ARG A 446 3.96 26.75 -17.48
C ARG A 446 4.65 27.46 -18.65
N LEU A 447 4.19 28.65 -19.01
CA LEU A 447 4.74 29.48 -20.08
C LEU A 447 6.01 30.21 -19.63
N PRO A 448 7.19 29.96 -20.23
CA PRO A 448 8.42 30.65 -19.86
C PRO A 448 8.31 32.18 -19.88
N GLU A 449 7.58 32.73 -20.83
CA GLU A 449 7.36 34.18 -21.02
C GLU A 449 6.48 34.79 -19.92
N GLY A 450 5.64 33.97 -19.27
CA GLY A 450 4.74 34.41 -18.20
C GLY A 450 5.38 34.48 -16.81
N ARG A 451 6.45 33.73 -16.58
CA ARG A 451 7.08 33.59 -15.24
C ARG A 451 7.67 34.89 -14.67
N PRO A 452 8.31 35.79 -15.45
CA PRO A 452 8.76 37.08 -14.92
C PRO A 452 7.61 37.90 -14.33
N TRP A 453 6.46 37.93 -15.01
CA TRP A 453 5.25 38.62 -14.54
C TRP A 453 4.69 38.02 -13.24
N LEU A 454 4.77 36.70 -13.07
CA LEU A 454 4.37 36.06 -11.81
C LEU A 454 5.24 36.49 -10.63
N LEU A 455 6.53 36.77 -10.85
CA LEU A 455 7.39 37.31 -9.79
C LEU A 455 6.99 38.74 -9.41
N GLU A 456 6.67 39.58 -10.38
CA GLU A 456 6.16 40.95 -10.12
C GLU A 456 4.84 40.88 -9.32
N LEU A 457 3.93 39.99 -9.71
CA LEU A 457 2.68 39.78 -9.00
C LEU A 457 2.91 39.32 -7.55
N LEU A 458 3.96 38.55 -7.29
CA LEU A 458 4.30 38.10 -5.94
C LEU A 458 4.74 39.25 -5.01
N GLU A 459 5.16 40.41 -5.54
CA GLU A 459 5.49 41.59 -4.73
C GLU A 459 4.24 42.30 -4.19
N GLY A 460 3.17 42.32 -4.97
CA GLY A 460 1.84 42.83 -4.60
C GLY A 460 0.83 41.71 -4.38
N ALA A 461 1.27 40.59 -3.81
CA ALA A 461 0.59 39.31 -3.92
C ALA A 461 -0.89 39.34 -3.51
N PRO A 462 -1.78 38.60 -4.20
CA PRO A 462 -3.21 38.55 -3.93
C PRO A 462 -3.52 38.24 -2.46
N VAL A 463 -4.62 38.83 -1.96
CA VAL A 463 -5.09 38.63 -0.57
C VAL A 463 -5.88 37.35 -0.41
N GLU A 464 -6.31 36.70 -1.50
CA GLU A 464 -7.02 35.44 -1.46
C GLU A 464 -6.05 34.26 -1.35
N TYR A 465 -6.33 33.36 -0.41
CA TYR A 465 -5.50 32.20 -0.12
C TYR A 465 -5.30 31.28 -1.34
N GLU A 466 -6.38 30.91 -2.04
CA GLU A 466 -6.29 29.97 -3.16
C GLU A 466 -5.44 30.52 -4.30
N VAL A 467 -5.61 31.82 -4.60
CA VAL A 467 -4.89 32.52 -5.68
C VAL A 467 -3.41 32.60 -5.35
N ARG A 468 -3.07 32.96 -4.11
CA ARG A 468 -1.67 33.02 -3.69
C ARG A 468 -1.03 31.63 -3.62
N ALA A 469 -1.73 30.63 -3.12
CA ALA A 469 -1.24 29.26 -3.10
C ALA A 469 -0.93 28.75 -4.52
N ALA A 470 -1.80 29.03 -5.49
CA ALA A 470 -1.58 28.70 -6.90
C ALA A 470 -0.36 29.42 -7.49
N LEU A 471 -0.20 30.72 -7.23
CA LEU A 471 0.98 31.49 -7.64
C LEU A 471 2.29 30.85 -7.13
N ILE A 472 2.33 30.54 -5.83
CA ILE A 472 3.51 29.95 -5.19
C ILE A 472 3.79 28.55 -5.73
N ARG A 473 2.78 27.68 -5.83
CA ARG A 473 2.96 26.33 -6.40
C ARG A 473 3.45 26.39 -7.84
N GLY A 474 2.84 27.22 -8.69
CA GLY A 474 3.25 27.37 -10.09
C GLY A 474 4.71 27.79 -10.23
N LEU A 475 5.15 28.79 -9.45
CA LEU A 475 6.55 29.22 -9.43
C LEU A 475 7.49 28.15 -8.88
N ILE A 476 7.07 27.36 -7.90
CA ILE A 476 7.87 26.25 -7.36
C ILE A 476 8.00 25.14 -8.43
N GLU A 477 6.91 24.69 -9.02
CA GLU A 477 6.88 23.55 -9.95
C GLU A 477 7.56 23.87 -11.29
N HIS A 478 7.33 25.06 -11.84
CA HIS A 478 7.75 25.42 -13.20
C HIS A 478 8.84 26.49 -13.25
N GLY A 479 9.07 27.23 -12.16
CA GLY A 479 10.07 28.29 -12.13
C GLY A 479 11.51 27.78 -12.28
N ASP A 480 12.40 28.67 -12.73
CA ASP A 480 13.83 28.47 -12.62
C ASP A 480 14.30 28.47 -11.15
N HIS A 481 15.59 28.24 -10.91
CA HIS A 481 16.13 28.18 -9.56
C HIS A 481 15.92 29.48 -8.77
N HIS A 482 16.03 30.64 -9.41
CA HIS A 482 15.88 31.94 -8.75
C HIS A 482 14.41 32.19 -8.39
N GLN A 483 13.51 31.98 -9.35
CA GLN A 483 12.06 32.14 -9.20
C GLN A 483 11.51 31.27 -8.07
N ARG A 484 11.85 29.98 -8.10
CA ARG A 484 11.45 29.01 -7.08
C ARG A 484 11.92 29.40 -5.69
N ARG A 485 13.17 29.87 -5.56
CA ARG A 485 13.73 30.30 -4.28
C ARG A 485 13.00 31.53 -3.72
N ILE A 486 12.61 32.48 -4.57
CA ILE A 486 11.80 33.63 -4.15
C ILE A 486 10.42 33.16 -3.68
N ALA A 487 9.73 32.33 -4.47
CA ALA A 487 8.40 31.81 -4.13
C ALA A 487 8.40 31.03 -2.82
N LEU A 488 9.38 30.14 -2.63
CA LEU A 488 9.52 29.37 -1.40
C LEU A 488 9.78 30.31 -0.21
N ARG A 489 10.71 31.26 -0.30
CA ARG A 489 10.94 32.23 0.79
C ARG A 489 9.69 33.03 1.14
N ARG A 490 8.96 33.51 0.13
CA ARG A 490 7.71 34.26 0.34
C ARG A 490 6.67 33.42 1.06
N ALA A 491 6.50 32.14 0.69
CA ALA A 491 5.56 31.25 1.36
C ALA A 491 5.93 31.01 2.83
N LEU A 492 7.22 30.81 3.10
CA LEU A 492 7.74 30.48 4.44
C LEU A 492 7.74 31.66 5.40
N ASP A 493 7.96 32.87 4.89
CA ASP A 493 8.04 34.10 5.68
C ASP A 493 6.72 34.92 5.67
N ASP A 494 5.65 34.39 5.06
CA ASP A 494 4.42 35.15 4.84
C ASP A 494 3.71 35.54 6.15
N ALA A 495 3.68 36.84 6.43
CA ALA A 495 2.98 37.44 7.56
C ALA A 495 1.73 38.23 7.15
N SER A 496 1.38 38.24 5.86
CA SER A 496 0.36 39.17 5.35
C SER A 496 -1.07 38.63 5.47
N PHE A 497 -1.25 37.33 5.69
CA PHE A 497 -2.53 36.80 6.19
C PHE A 497 -2.65 37.03 7.69
N SER A 498 -3.74 37.65 8.13
CA SER A 498 -4.09 37.80 9.54
C SER A 498 -4.42 36.45 10.19
N ASP A 499 -5.04 35.54 9.44
CA ASP A 499 -5.39 34.20 9.89
C ASP A 499 -4.15 33.27 9.96
N PRO A 500 -3.82 32.70 11.13
CA PRO A 500 -2.74 31.73 11.27
C PRO A 500 -2.93 30.47 10.41
N ASP A 501 -4.15 30.02 10.17
CA ASP A 501 -4.43 28.78 9.42
C ASP A 501 -4.14 28.95 7.93
N TYR A 502 -4.43 30.12 7.35
CA TYR A 502 -4.02 30.43 5.96
C TYR A 502 -2.51 30.55 5.82
N ARG A 503 -1.82 31.13 6.81
CA ARG A 503 -0.34 31.15 6.81
C ARG A 503 0.26 29.75 6.89
N LEU A 504 -0.33 28.86 7.68
CA LEU A 504 0.10 27.47 7.77
C LEU A 504 -0.21 26.72 6.46
N GLY A 505 -1.43 26.87 5.93
CA GLY A 505 -1.85 26.27 4.67
C GLY A 505 -0.93 26.64 3.51
N LEU A 506 -0.52 27.91 3.43
CA LEU A 506 0.32 28.40 2.33
C LEU A 506 1.72 27.78 2.40
N ARG A 507 2.28 27.69 3.61
CA ARG A 507 3.54 27.00 3.88
C ARG A 507 3.45 25.53 3.51
N LEU A 508 2.40 24.84 3.95
CA LEU A 508 2.19 23.42 3.63
C LEU A 508 2.03 23.20 2.11
N ALA A 509 1.35 24.09 1.39
CA ALA A 509 1.23 24.01 -0.06
C ALA A 509 2.59 24.15 -0.77
N ALA A 510 3.44 25.08 -0.32
CA ALA A 510 4.79 25.25 -0.86
C ALA A 510 5.70 24.03 -0.58
N LEU A 511 5.63 23.48 0.63
CA LEU A 511 6.38 22.29 1.03
C LEU A 511 5.91 21.04 0.26
N ALA A 512 4.60 20.88 0.05
CA ALA A 512 4.05 19.77 -0.73
C ALA A 512 4.46 19.86 -2.22
N ALA A 513 4.41 21.04 -2.83
CA ALA A 513 4.90 21.25 -4.20
C ALA A 513 6.41 20.96 -4.31
N THR A 514 7.18 21.33 -3.27
CA THR A 514 8.61 21.01 -3.20
C THR A 514 8.86 19.51 -3.04
N GLU A 515 8.05 18.81 -2.25
CA GLU A 515 8.11 17.35 -2.08
C GLU A 515 7.81 16.61 -3.40
N ALA A 516 6.82 17.09 -4.16
CA ALA A 516 6.44 16.53 -5.45
C ALA A 516 7.51 16.76 -6.53
N MET A 517 8.13 17.94 -6.54
CA MET A 517 9.17 18.35 -7.49
C MET A 517 10.47 18.74 -6.75
N PRO A 518 11.19 17.78 -6.15
CA PRO A 518 12.36 18.09 -5.32
C PRO A 518 13.54 18.57 -6.16
N ARG A 519 14.24 19.62 -5.69
CA ARG A 519 15.52 20.06 -6.27
C ARG A 519 16.62 20.06 -5.20
N PRO A 520 17.85 19.60 -5.51
CA PRO A 520 18.96 19.61 -4.56
C PRO A 520 19.26 20.99 -3.96
N ALA A 521 19.11 22.04 -4.77
CA ALA A 521 19.43 23.41 -4.37
C ALA A 521 18.45 24.02 -3.34
N ASP A 522 17.27 23.42 -3.14
CA ASP A 522 16.31 23.89 -2.13
C ASP A 522 16.66 23.39 -0.72
N ALA A 523 17.51 22.35 -0.61
CA ALA A 523 17.82 21.70 0.65
C ALA A 523 18.27 22.68 1.75
N PRO A 524 19.15 23.67 1.51
CA PRO A 524 19.56 24.61 2.55
C PRO A 524 18.39 25.44 3.11
N LEU A 525 17.50 25.92 2.23
CA LEU A 525 16.35 26.72 2.64
C LEU A 525 15.32 25.90 3.42
N LEU A 526 15.08 24.65 2.99
CA LEU A 526 14.19 23.74 3.72
C LEU A 526 14.78 23.30 5.06
N ALA A 527 16.10 23.23 5.17
CA ALA A 527 16.79 22.93 6.41
C ALA A 527 16.68 24.10 7.41
N GLU A 528 16.84 25.35 6.93
CA GLU A 528 16.57 26.56 7.72
C GLU A 528 15.12 26.60 8.22
N GLU A 529 14.17 26.27 7.35
CA GLU A 529 12.75 26.21 7.71
C GLU A 529 12.47 25.11 8.73
N LEU A 530 13.02 23.91 8.55
CA LEU A 530 12.87 22.84 9.52
C LEU A 530 13.41 23.27 10.89
N ALA A 531 14.60 23.88 10.97
CA ALA A 531 15.16 24.37 12.23
C ALA A 531 14.25 25.43 12.89
N ARG A 532 13.67 26.33 12.09
CA ARG A 532 12.73 27.34 12.56
C ARG A 532 11.46 26.71 13.14
N GLU A 533 10.86 25.76 12.42
CA GLU A 533 9.64 25.08 12.87
C GLU A 533 9.89 24.18 14.08
N LEU A 534 11.08 23.56 14.17
CA LEU A 534 11.49 22.82 15.37
C LEU A 534 11.59 23.69 16.62
N ARG A 535 12.07 24.94 16.50
CA ARG A 535 12.13 25.91 17.62
C ARG A 535 10.78 26.50 18.00
N ARG A 536 9.85 26.59 17.04
CA ARG A 536 8.49 27.10 17.28
C ARG A 536 7.54 26.01 17.76
N ALA A 537 7.87 24.74 17.54
CA ALA A 537 7.02 23.62 17.88
C ALA A 537 6.71 23.62 19.39
N PRO A 538 5.43 23.65 19.79
CA PRO A 538 5.06 23.54 21.19
C PRO A 538 5.51 22.18 21.73
N ASP A 539 5.83 22.13 23.03
CA ASP A 539 6.14 20.87 23.70
C ASP A 539 4.85 20.10 24.02
N LEU A 540 4.23 19.55 22.97
CA LEU A 540 2.97 18.80 23.06
C LEU A 540 3.14 17.42 23.72
N PHE A 541 4.38 16.93 23.80
CA PHE A 541 4.71 15.57 24.18
C PHE A 541 5.86 15.56 25.19
N PRO A 542 5.66 16.14 26.40
CA PRO A 542 6.71 16.20 27.41
C PRO A 542 7.07 14.80 27.96
N THR A 543 6.15 13.84 27.87
CA THR A 543 6.32 12.45 28.32
C THR A 543 6.01 11.48 27.17
N GLY A 544 7.05 11.03 26.49
CA GLY A 544 6.96 10.03 25.40
C GLY A 544 6.40 10.57 24.08
N LEU A 545 6.70 9.89 22.98
CA LEU A 545 6.21 10.25 21.64
C LEU A 545 5.03 9.37 21.24
N PRO A 546 3.95 9.93 20.66
CA PRO A 546 2.88 9.11 20.12
C PRO A 546 3.37 8.31 18.91
N ASP A 547 2.50 7.46 18.36
CA ASP A 547 2.79 6.81 17.09
C ASP A 547 3.13 7.85 15.99
N PRO A 548 3.96 7.52 14.99
CA PRO A 548 4.41 8.47 13.98
C PRO A 548 3.28 9.14 13.19
N ARG A 549 2.10 8.50 13.06
CA ARG A 549 0.95 9.03 12.32
C ARG A 549 0.28 10.15 13.12
N ARG A 550 0.10 9.95 14.42
CA ARG A 550 -0.38 10.97 15.36
C ARG A 550 0.61 12.13 15.48
N ALA A 551 1.91 11.85 15.55
CA ALA A 551 2.93 12.89 15.57
C ALA A 551 2.89 13.76 14.30
N ALA A 552 2.72 13.16 13.12
CA ALA A 552 2.59 13.89 11.85
C ALA A 552 1.37 14.81 11.82
N ALA A 553 0.25 14.39 12.41
CA ALA A 553 -0.96 15.22 12.51
C ALA A 553 -0.82 16.37 13.53
N ALA A 554 -0.11 16.14 14.64
CA ALA A 554 0.08 17.14 15.69
C ALA A 554 1.16 18.19 15.34
N LEU A 555 2.13 17.82 14.50
CA LEU A 555 3.24 18.69 14.09
C LEU A 555 3.33 18.78 12.54
N PRO A 556 2.27 19.28 11.86
CA PRO A 556 2.17 19.21 10.40
C PRO A 556 3.28 19.99 9.69
N ALA A 557 3.68 21.15 10.21
CA ALA A 557 4.75 21.97 9.63
C ALA A 557 6.12 21.26 9.71
N VAL A 558 6.46 20.70 10.88
CA VAL A 558 7.70 19.92 11.07
C VAL A 558 7.70 18.69 10.15
N HIS A 559 6.58 17.98 10.07
CA HIS A 559 6.45 16.80 9.23
C HIS A 559 6.61 17.13 7.74
N ALA A 560 5.91 18.16 7.25
CA ALA A 560 5.98 18.59 5.86
C ALA A 560 7.38 19.11 5.49
N ALA A 561 8.01 19.92 6.35
CA ALA A 561 9.37 20.42 6.13
C ALA A 561 10.39 19.26 6.09
N ALA A 562 10.29 18.31 7.01
CA ALA A 562 11.16 17.13 7.03
C ALA A 562 10.97 16.23 5.79
N ARG A 563 9.72 16.06 5.29
CA ARG A 563 9.46 15.29 4.07
C ARG A 563 9.99 15.99 2.81
N ALA A 564 9.70 17.27 2.65
CA ALA A 564 10.21 18.07 1.53
C ALA A 564 11.74 18.06 1.51
N LEU A 565 12.37 18.30 2.67
CA LEU A 565 13.83 18.23 2.82
C LEU A 565 14.36 16.84 2.48
N ARG A 566 13.74 15.76 2.99
CA ARG A 566 14.13 14.39 2.67
C ARG A 566 14.18 14.16 1.16
N ARG A 567 13.16 14.57 0.42
CA ARG A 567 13.10 14.40 -1.04
C ARG A 567 14.19 15.20 -1.76
N CYS A 568 14.48 16.41 -1.31
CA CYS A 568 15.59 17.20 -1.84
C CYS A 568 16.97 16.55 -1.57
N LEU A 569 17.16 15.93 -0.41
CA LEU A 569 18.37 15.18 -0.08
C LEU A 569 18.49 13.89 -0.92
N GLU A 570 17.40 13.14 -1.07
CA GLU A 570 17.34 11.97 -1.97
C GLU A 570 17.66 12.34 -3.43
N ALA A 571 17.32 13.56 -3.86
CA ALA A 571 17.66 14.08 -5.19
C ALA A 571 19.14 14.52 -5.32
N GLY A 572 19.96 14.44 -4.26
CA GLY A 572 21.37 14.81 -4.24
C GLY A 572 21.70 16.12 -3.51
N GLY A 573 20.74 16.69 -2.77
CA GLY A 573 20.97 17.85 -1.90
C GLY A 573 21.86 17.53 -0.70
N LEU A 574 22.49 18.56 -0.14
CA LEU A 574 23.29 18.46 1.08
C LEU A 574 22.54 19.07 2.26
N LEU A 575 22.57 18.38 3.41
CA LEU A 575 22.01 18.88 4.65
C LEU A 575 23.03 19.80 5.34
N PRO A 576 22.79 21.13 5.43
CA PRO A 576 23.68 22.03 6.16
C PRO A 576 23.65 21.75 7.67
N GLU A 577 24.55 22.42 8.40
CA GLU A 577 24.47 22.44 9.86
C GLU A 577 23.23 23.20 10.30
N LEU A 578 22.49 22.62 11.23
CA LEU A 578 21.29 23.23 11.80
C LEU A 578 21.58 23.64 13.23
N ASP A 579 21.25 24.90 13.53
CA ASP A 579 21.08 25.33 14.91
C ASP A 579 19.75 24.79 15.44
N LEU A 580 19.85 23.81 16.33
CA LEU A 580 18.72 23.13 16.96
C LEU A 580 18.52 23.58 18.41
N GLU A 581 19.21 24.63 18.85
CA GLU A 581 19.04 25.17 20.19
C GLU A 581 17.57 25.62 20.40
N GLY A 582 16.98 25.21 21.52
CA GLY A 582 15.57 25.47 21.84
C GLY A 582 14.54 24.56 21.15
N ALA A 583 14.95 23.63 20.27
CA ALA A 583 14.03 22.65 19.70
C ALA A 583 13.53 21.66 20.77
N THR A 584 12.22 21.37 20.77
CA THR A 584 11.67 20.35 21.67
C THR A 584 12.17 18.96 21.26
N PRO A 585 12.56 18.08 22.21
CA PRO A 585 13.05 16.73 21.89
C PRO A 585 12.06 15.93 21.04
N ALA A 586 10.76 16.04 21.33
CA ALA A 586 9.72 15.33 20.61
C ALA A 586 9.66 15.73 19.12
N ALA A 587 9.62 17.03 18.83
CA ALA A 587 9.59 17.52 17.45
C ALA A 587 10.87 17.14 16.69
N LEU A 588 12.02 17.25 17.35
CA LEU A 588 13.31 16.88 16.76
C LEU A 588 13.35 15.38 16.42
N LEU A 589 12.94 14.50 17.34
CA LEU A 589 12.92 13.07 17.11
C LEU A 589 11.91 12.66 16.01
N HIS A 590 10.78 13.35 15.91
CA HIS A 590 9.85 13.15 14.81
C HIS A 590 10.51 13.50 13.46
N ALA A 591 11.11 14.69 13.33
CA ALA A 591 11.83 15.09 12.12
C ALA A 591 12.96 14.11 11.77
N CYS A 592 13.73 13.68 12.78
CA CYS A 592 14.79 12.70 12.64
C CYS A 592 14.27 11.36 12.10
N SER A 593 13.09 10.90 12.55
CA SER A 593 12.48 9.64 12.09
C SER A 593 12.12 9.66 10.60
N VAL A 594 11.74 10.83 10.09
CA VAL A 594 11.43 11.07 8.68
C VAL A 594 12.72 11.16 7.85
N LEU A 595 13.72 11.90 8.33
CA LEU A 595 14.97 12.19 7.62
C LEU A 595 16.01 11.05 7.65
N ALA A 596 15.87 10.08 8.57
CA ALA A 596 16.86 9.01 8.77
C ALA A 596 17.31 8.31 7.48
N PRO A 597 16.43 7.98 6.50
CA PRO A 597 16.86 7.33 5.26
C PRO A 597 17.77 8.19 4.37
N ALA A 598 17.61 9.52 4.41
CA ALA A 598 18.31 10.44 3.50
C ALA A 598 19.57 11.09 4.11
N ALA A 599 19.61 11.27 5.44
CA ALA A 599 20.74 11.90 6.13
C ALA A 599 21.18 11.16 7.41
N PRO A 600 21.44 9.85 7.35
CA PRO A 600 21.60 9.05 8.56
C PRO A 600 22.78 9.49 9.45
N ALA A 601 23.85 10.07 8.91
CA ALA A 601 24.98 10.55 9.72
C ALA A 601 24.59 11.70 10.67
N ARG A 602 23.85 12.70 10.17
CA ARG A 602 23.37 13.83 10.97
C ARG A 602 22.29 13.37 11.95
N ILE A 603 21.37 12.50 11.51
CA ILE A 603 20.31 11.97 12.36
C ILE A 603 20.87 11.16 13.53
N GLN A 604 21.92 10.37 13.30
CA GLN A 604 22.61 9.64 14.36
C GLN A 604 23.18 10.59 15.42
N LEU A 605 23.82 11.69 15.00
CA LEU A 605 24.39 12.69 15.92
C LEU A 605 23.30 13.38 16.75
N TRP A 606 22.26 13.91 16.11
CA TRP A 606 21.18 14.60 16.80
C TRP A 606 20.45 13.68 17.79
N SER A 607 20.16 12.45 17.38
CA SER A 607 19.48 11.48 18.24
C SER A 607 20.36 11.05 19.43
N ARG A 608 21.69 10.94 19.25
CA ARG A 608 22.62 10.68 20.37
C ARG A 608 22.63 11.81 21.39
N ASN A 609 22.73 13.05 20.92
CA ASN A 609 22.71 14.22 21.81
C ASN A 609 21.41 14.27 22.65
N VAL A 610 20.27 13.93 22.05
CA VAL A 610 19.00 13.81 22.79
C VAL A 610 19.03 12.64 23.80
N ALA A 611 19.57 11.49 23.41
CA ALA A 611 19.66 10.31 24.28
C ALA A 611 20.53 10.52 25.54
N GLU A 612 21.55 11.36 25.44
CA GLU A 612 22.52 11.68 26.51
C GLU A 612 21.96 12.64 27.57
N ARG A 613 20.86 13.34 27.27
CA ARG A 613 20.18 14.22 28.22
C ARG A 613 19.55 13.43 29.37
N SER A 614 20.00 13.70 30.59
CA SER A 614 19.52 13.02 31.81
C SER A 614 18.20 13.57 32.34
N ASP A 615 17.82 14.78 31.93
CA ASP A 615 16.58 15.47 32.31
C ASP A 615 15.33 14.96 31.57
N LEU A 616 15.52 14.15 30.52
CA LEU A 616 14.42 13.65 29.69
C LEU A 616 13.81 12.35 30.21
N ASP A 617 12.52 12.18 29.92
CA ASP A 617 11.77 10.96 30.21
C ASP A 617 12.43 9.72 29.57
N PRO A 618 12.47 8.56 30.28
CA PRO A 618 13.06 7.33 29.77
C PRO A 618 12.52 6.87 28.41
N SER A 619 11.23 7.09 28.12
CA SER A 619 10.62 6.74 26.83
C SER A 619 11.23 7.56 25.67
N LEU A 620 11.35 8.89 25.85
CA LEU A 620 11.95 9.76 24.84
C LEU A 620 13.43 9.43 24.60
N ARG A 621 14.17 9.15 25.69
CA ARG A 621 15.56 8.73 25.60
C ARG A 621 15.69 7.40 24.87
N LEU A 622 14.81 6.44 25.14
CA LEU A 622 14.80 5.16 24.42
C LEU A 622 14.53 5.36 22.93
N ARG A 623 13.52 6.18 22.57
CA ARG A 623 13.23 6.52 21.17
C ARG A 623 14.44 7.13 20.47
N ALA A 624 15.13 8.04 21.15
CA ALA A 624 16.35 8.68 20.64
C ALA A 624 17.49 7.67 20.43
N GLN A 625 17.72 6.77 21.40
CA GLN A 625 18.73 5.71 21.28
C GLN A 625 18.41 4.74 20.13
N ALA A 626 17.14 4.33 20.01
CA ALA A 626 16.64 3.49 18.93
C ALA A 626 16.84 4.16 17.55
N LEU A 627 16.55 5.45 17.44
CA LEU A 627 16.72 6.21 16.20
C LEU A 627 18.20 6.41 15.84
N ALA A 628 19.06 6.63 16.83
CA ALA A 628 20.51 6.65 16.64
C ALA A 628 21.03 5.29 16.14
N ALA A 629 20.50 4.18 16.68
CA ALA A 629 20.84 2.83 16.23
C ALA A 629 20.37 2.60 14.77
N ARG A 630 19.12 2.95 14.44
CA ARG A 630 18.59 2.88 13.07
C ARG A 630 19.46 3.65 12.08
N ALA A 631 19.82 4.88 12.42
CA ALA A 631 20.66 5.72 11.58
C ALA A 631 22.07 5.13 11.40
N ALA A 632 22.63 4.49 12.44
CA ALA A 632 23.89 3.77 12.33
C ALA A 632 23.80 2.55 11.40
N ILE A 633 22.70 1.78 11.49
CA ILE A 633 22.41 0.61 10.63
C ILE A 633 22.31 1.04 9.17
N LEU A 634 21.53 2.09 8.88
CA LEU A 634 21.34 2.61 7.52
C LEU A 634 22.66 3.09 6.86
N ARG A 635 23.66 3.46 7.67
CA ARG A 635 25.00 3.82 7.16
C ARG A 635 25.90 2.63 6.89
N GLY A 636 25.56 1.44 7.39
CA GLY A 636 26.50 0.33 7.48
C GLY A 636 27.73 0.66 8.34
N SER A 637 27.59 1.49 9.37
CA SER A 637 28.71 1.90 10.23
C SER A 637 28.98 0.87 11.34
N ASP A 638 30.24 0.64 11.68
CA ASP A 638 30.65 -0.16 12.86
C ASP A 638 30.00 0.31 14.17
N SER A 639 29.62 1.58 14.22
CA SER A 639 28.90 2.17 15.36
C SER A 639 27.49 1.61 15.57
N ALA A 640 26.92 0.90 14.59
CA ALA A 640 25.61 0.24 14.70
C ALA A 640 25.60 -0.83 15.79
N VAL A 641 26.65 -1.66 15.83
CA VAL A 641 26.79 -2.72 16.84
C VAL A 641 26.84 -2.11 18.24
N ALA A 642 27.66 -1.06 18.43
CA ALA A 642 27.78 -0.38 19.71
C ALA A 642 26.47 0.30 20.15
N ALA A 643 25.70 0.88 19.21
CA ALA A 643 24.41 1.50 19.49
C ALA A 643 23.36 0.46 19.93
N LEU A 644 23.31 -0.69 19.25
CA LEU A 644 22.42 -1.80 19.62
C LEU A 644 22.82 -2.44 20.95
N GLU A 645 24.12 -2.56 21.23
CA GLU A 645 24.61 -3.02 22.54
C GLU A 645 24.24 -2.07 23.67
N ALA A 646 24.26 -0.75 23.43
CA ALA A 646 23.83 0.22 24.45
C ALA A 646 22.35 0.04 24.83
N LEU A 647 21.48 -0.26 23.85
CA LEU A 647 20.07 -0.60 24.10
C LEU A 647 19.94 -1.91 24.89
N LEU A 648 20.68 -2.95 24.49
CA LEU A 648 20.66 -4.26 25.16
C LEU A 648 21.18 -4.24 26.61
N ARG A 649 21.98 -3.24 27.00
CA ARG A 649 22.44 -3.05 28.39
C ARG A 649 21.35 -2.49 29.32
N ARG A 650 20.21 -2.06 28.80
CA ARG A 650 19.08 -1.48 29.56
C ARG A 650 17.76 -2.21 29.25
N PRO A 651 17.70 -3.53 29.50
CA PRO A 651 16.55 -4.34 29.12
C PRO A 651 15.26 -3.88 29.82
N ASP A 652 15.35 -3.45 31.08
CA ASP A 652 14.27 -2.87 31.89
C ASP A 652 13.57 -1.70 31.18
N VAL A 653 14.33 -0.76 30.61
CA VAL A 653 13.78 0.42 29.93
C VAL A 653 13.19 0.06 28.56
N VAL A 654 13.87 -0.80 27.80
CA VAL A 654 13.38 -1.31 26.51
C VAL A 654 12.01 -1.94 26.67
N LEU A 655 11.85 -2.68 27.76
CA LEU A 655 10.68 -3.45 28.08
C LEU A 655 9.53 -2.63 28.66
N ALA A 656 9.84 -1.55 29.39
CA ALA A 656 8.84 -0.59 29.83
C ALA A 656 8.25 0.23 28.66
N HIS A 657 9.01 0.40 27.57
CA HIS A 657 8.64 1.26 26.43
C HIS A 657 8.86 0.59 25.06
N PRO A 658 8.27 -0.59 24.80
CA PRO A 658 8.56 -1.39 23.60
C PRO A 658 8.16 -0.70 22.30
N TRP A 659 7.14 0.16 22.34
CA TRP A 659 6.66 0.88 21.16
C TRP A 659 7.63 1.98 20.74
N ASP A 660 8.28 2.63 21.71
CA ASP A 660 9.31 3.63 21.43
C ASP A 660 10.54 3.03 20.79
N LEU A 661 10.93 1.84 21.25
CA LEU A 661 11.95 1.06 20.57
C LEU A 661 11.55 0.78 19.11
N ALA A 662 10.37 0.18 18.93
CA ALA A 662 9.88 -0.26 17.62
C ALA A 662 9.85 0.89 16.60
N PHE A 663 9.18 1.99 16.97
CA PHE A 663 9.07 3.14 16.07
C PHE A 663 10.40 3.89 15.90
N GLY A 664 11.27 3.92 16.92
CA GLY A 664 12.61 4.50 16.80
C GLY A 664 13.48 3.72 15.80
N LEU A 665 13.35 2.39 15.78
CA LEU A 665 13.99 1.52 14.80
C LEU A 665 13.29 1.50 13.43
N GLY A 666 12.17 2.22 13.30
CA GLY A 666 11.49 2.44 12.02
C GLY A 666 10.38 1.44 11.69
N ALA A 667 9.86 0.71 12.67
CA ALA A 667 8.70 -0.14 12.48
C ALA A 667 7.45 0.68 12.10
N GLU A 668 6.64 0.16 11.18
CA GLU A 668 5.35 0.77 10.82
C GLU A 668 4.30 0.56 11.91
N ASP A 669 4.39 -0.55 12.66
CA ASP A 669 3.53 -0.89 13.78
C ASP A 669 4.37 -1.46 14.92
N SER A 670 4.14 -0.95 16.13
CA SER A 670 4.71 -1.48 17.38
C SER A 670 4.46 -2.97 17.60
N ARG A 671 3.34 -3.52 17.09
CA ARG A 671 3.00 -4.94 17.20
C ARG A 671 3.97 -5.85 16.43
N MET A 672 4.80 -5.30 15.55
CA MET A 672 5.86 -6.04 14.86
C MET A 672 7.05 -6.38 15.79
N TRP A 673 7.14 -5.76 16.96
CA TRP A 673 8.24 -5.91 17.92
C TRP A 673 7.85 -6.73 19.17
N VAL A 674 7.10 -7.82 18.98
CA VAL A 674 6.92 -8.82 20.04
C VAL A 674 8.28 -9.45 20.38
N LEU A 675 8.59 -9.55 21.68
CA LEU A 675 9.91 -9.91 22.22
C LEU A 675 11.01 -8.90 21.82
N PRO A 676 10.96 -7.63 22.28
CA PRO A 676 11.84 -6.56 21.79
C PRO A 676 13.33 -6.83 22.00
N ILE A 677 13.71 -7.53 23.08
CA ILE A 677 15.10 -7.93 23.35
C ILE A 677 15.61 -8.91 22.28
N ASP A 678 14.79 -9.88 21.86
CA ASP A 678 15.15 -10.81 20.78
C ASP A 678 15.36 -10.07 19.47
N ARG A 679 14.46 -9.15 19.14
CA ARG A 679 14.55 -8.35 17.92
C ARG A 679 15.81 -7.49 17.91
N LEU A 680 16.18 -6.88 19.05
CA LEU A 680 17.46 -6.18 19.19
C LEU A 680 18.67 -7.09 18.98
N HIS A 681 18.64 -8.32 19.51
CA HIS A 681 19.71 -9.29 19.27
C HIS A 681 19.81 -9.69 17.80
N GLU A 682 18.68 -9.85 17.11
CA GLU A 682 18.62 -10.13 15.67
C GLU A 682 19.22 -8.98 14.85
N GLU A 683 18.80 -7.73 15.10
CA GLU A 683 19.39 -6.54 14.48
C GLU A 683 20.90 -6.45 14.72
N ARG A 684 21.35 -6.76 15.95
CA ARG A 684 22.78 -6.74 16.29
C ARG A 684 23.56 -7.79 15.50
N ILE A 685 22.99 -8.98 15.30
CA ILE A 685 23.60 -10.02 14.47
C ILE A 685 23.69 -9.57 13.01
N LEU A 686 22.62 -8.98 12.46
CA LEU A 686 22.62 -8.46 11.09
C LEU A 686 23.69 -7.37 10.90
N ALA A 687 23.78 -6.42 11.84
CA ALA A 687 24.80 -5.38 11.82
C ALA A 687 26.23 -5.94 11.90
N ARG A 688 26.47 -6.94 12.75
CA ARG A 688 27.78 -7.62 12.81
C ARG A 688 28.07 -8.39 11.52
N ALA A 689 27.10 -9.11 10.99
CA ALA A 689 27.25 -9.89 9.77
C ALA A 689 27.52 -9.01 8.53
N ALA A 690 26.92 -7.83 8.47
CA ALA A 690 27.18 -6.84 7.42
C ALA A 690 28.64 -6.35 7.44
N ALA A 691 29.23 -6.17 8.62
CA ALA A 691 30.63 -5.78 8.80
C ALA A 691 31.62 -6.96 8.65
N ALA A 692 31.18 -8.19 8.97
CA ALA A 692 32.01 -9.39 8.84
C ALA A 692 32.12 -9.88 7.39
N GLY A 693 33.12 -10.71 7.10
CA GLY A 693 33.32 -11.37 5.80
C GLY A 693 33.55 -12.88 5.95
N GLY A 694 33.43 -13.62 4.84
CA GLY A 694 33.73 -15.06 4.79
C GLY A 694 32.95 -15.91 5.79
N ALA A 695 33.65 -16.82 6.49
CA ALA A 695 33.05 -17.78 7.41
C ALA A 695 32.35 -17.11 8.62
N GLU A 696 32.91 -16.02 9.15
CA GLU A 696 32.33 -15.30 10.30
C GLU A 696 30.93 -14.76 9.97
N ARG A 697 30.76 -14.16 8.79
CA ARG A 697 29.45 -13.71 8.30
C ARG A 697 28.48 -14.89 8.26
N ALA A 698 28.90 -16.01 7.67
CA ALA A 698 28.04 -17.19 7.53
C ALA A 698 27.60 -17.75 8.90
N ASP A 699 28.50 -17.81 9.88
CA ASP A 699 28.21 -18.33 11.22
C ASP A 699 27.26 -17.40 12.00
N LEU A 700 27.47 -16.08 11.90
CA LEU A 700 26.56 -15.10 12.47
C LEU A 700 25.14 -15.25 11.89
N LEU A 701 25.01 -15.36 10.56
CA LEU A 701 23.72 -15.51 9.91
C LEU A 701 23.05 -16.85 10.23
N ARG A 702 23.79 -17.95 10.31
CA ARG A 702 23.26 -19.28 10.72
C ARG A 702 22.67 -19.26 12.13
N SER A 703 23.20 -18.42 13.04
CA SER A 703 22.68 -18.29 14.40
C SER A 703 21.23 -17.77 14.48
N LEU A 704 20.68 -17.26 13.37
CA LEU A 704 19.29 -16.82 13.24
C LEU A 704 18.32 -17.97 12.91
N LEU A 705 18.81 -19.12 12.41
CA LEU A 705 17.97 -20.26 12.03
C LEU A 705 17.24 -20.91 13.23
N PRO A 706 17.88 -21.11 14.40
CA PRO A 706 17.20 -21.67 15.56
C PRO A 706 16.13 -20.71 16.13
N GLY A 707 14.98 -21.26 16.48
CA GLY A 707 13.87 -20.53 17.10
C GLY A 707 13.06 -19.67 16.12
N ALA A 708 12.50 -18.57 16.64
CA ALA A 708 11.49 -17.74 15.96
C ALA A 708 12.02 -16.36 15.54
N ALA A 709 13.13 -16.34 14.80
CA ALA A 709 13.61 -15.11 14.18
C ALA A 709 12.52 -14.45 13.31
N ALA A 710 12.50 -13.12 13.26
CA ALA A 710 11.45 -12.41 12.52
C ALA A 710 11.62 -12.70 11.02
N PRO A 711 10.54 -13.00 10.28
CA PRO A 711 10.64 -13.23 8.84
C PRO A 711 11.36 -12.10 8.07
N PRO A 712 11.13 -10.80 8.36
CA PRO A 712 11.90 -9.72 7.74
C PRO A 712 13.41 -9.80 8.00
N ASN A 713 13.82 -10.15 9.23
CA ASN A 713 15.22 -10.28 9.62
C ASN A 713 15.89 -11.49 8.96
N LEU A 714 15.14 -12.59 8.78
CA LEU A 714 15.61 -13.75 8.01
C LEU A 714 15.77 -13.42 6.52
N VAL A 715 14.88 -12.60 5.96
CA VAL A 715 15.01 -12.11 4.58
C VAL A 715 16.25 -11.24 4.43
N GLU A 716 16.48 -10.31 5.35
CA GLU A 716 17.68 -9.46 5.33
C GLU A 716 18.97 -10.27 5.54
N ALA A 717 18.95 -11.23 6.47
CA ALA A 717 20.04 -12.19 6.66
C ALA A 717 20.38 -12.92 5.35
N GLY A 718 19.35 -13.37 4.61
CA GLY A 718 19.54 -14.03 3.32
C GLY A 718 20.12 -13.10 2.25
N ARG A 719 19.77 -11.81 2.25
CA ARG A 719 20.39 -10.82 1.35
C ARG A 719 21.87 -10.62 1.67
N LEU A 720 22.23 -10.55 2.96
CA LEU A 720 23.63 -10.47 3.40
C LEU A 720 24.41 -11.74 3.02
N ALA A 721 23.78 -12.92 3.09
CA ALA A 721 24.37 -14.18 2.61
C ALA A 721 24.63 -14.14 1.10
N LEU A 722 23.67 -13.67 0.29
CA LEU A 722 23.85 -13.48 -1.16
C LEU A 722 24.97 -12.49 -1.48
N ALA A 723 25.00 -11.34 -0.80
CA ALA A 723 26.06 -10.35 -0.95
C ALA A 723 27.44 -10.91 -0.54
N GLY A 724 27.46 -11.91 0.35
CA GLY A 724 28.67 -12.66 0.72
C GLY A 724 29.02 -13.82 -0.22
N GLY A 725 28.23 -14.08 -1.27
CA GLY A 725 28.46 -15.18 -2.20
C GLY A 725 28.00 -16.56 -1.72
N ASP A 726 27.10 -16.65 -0.74
CA ASP A 726 26.56 -17.92 -0.22
C ASP A 726 25.05 -18.09 -0.57
N PRO A 727 24.73 -18.52 -1.80
CA PRO A 727 23.35 -18.74 -2.21
C PRO A 727 22.67 -19.91 -1.48
N ALA A 728 23.45 -20.86 -0.94
CA ALA A 728 22.91 -22.01 -0.21
C ALA A 728 22.35 -21.56 1.15
N LEU A 729 23.12 -20.78 1.91
CA LEU A 729 22.67 -20.18 3.17
C LEU A 729 21.51 -19.20 2.95
N ALA A 730 21.57 -18.39 1.89
CA ALA A 730 20.46 -17.51 1.52
C ALA A 730 19.17 -18.30 1.25
N ALA A 731 19.26 -19.43 0.55
CA ALA A 731 18.11 -20.30 0.31
C ALA A 731 17.60 -20.95 1.62
N GLU A 732 18.49 -21.32 2.54
CA GLU A 732 18.11 -21.86 3.86
C GLU A 732 17.35 -20.84 4.71
N LEU A 733 17.88 -19.62 4.84
CA LEU A 733 17.24 -18.51 5.53
C LEU A 733 15.90 -18.13 4.87
N GLY A 734 15.86 -18.08 3.53
CA GLY A 734 14.65 -17.84 2.76
C GLY A 734 13.58 -18.93 2.95
N ARG A 735 13.97 -20.21 3.05
CA ARG A 735 13.05 -21.32 3.34
C ARG A 735 12.49 -21.18 4.75
N ARG A 736 13.32 -20.85 5.74
CA ARG A 736 12.86 -20.62 7.11
C ARG A 736 11.92 -19.42 7.20
N ALA A 737 12.23 -18.31 6.52
CA ALA A 737 11.36 -17.14 6.45
C ALA A 737 10.01 -17.48 5.78
N ALA A 738 10.03 -18.22 4.67
CA ALA A 738 8.82 -18.65 3.97
C ALA A 738 8.01 -19.68 4.77
N ALA A 739 8.64 -20.45 5.67
CA ALA A 739 7.93 -21.34 6.57
C ALA A 739 7.15 -20.58 7.64
N LEU A 740 7.71 -19.49 8.17
CA LEU A 740 7.10 -18.66 9.21
C LEU A 740 6.12 -17.62 8.65
N ALA A 741 6.34 -17.15 7.42
CA ALA A 741 5.49 -16.18 6.73
C ALA A 741 5.21 -16.63 5.28
N PRO A 742 4.44 -17.71 5.08
CA PRO A 742 4.23 -18.32 3.75
C PRO A 742 3.45 -17.42 2.78
N THR A 743 2.73 -16.43 3.30
CA THR A 743 1.91 -15.47 2.54
C THR A 743 2.65 -14.17 2.21
N GLU A 744 3.85 -13.96 2.75
CA GLU A 744 4.63 -12.76 2.44
C GLU A 744 5.43 -12.93 1.14
N PRO A 745 5.49 -11.90 0.28
CA PRO A 745 6.25 -11.99 -0.97
C PRO A 745 7.77 -11.95 -0.74
N GLY A 746 8.24 -11.27 0.31
CA GLY A 746 9.67 -11.07 0.61
C GLY A 746 10.50 -12.37 0.67
N PRO A 747 10.07 -13.39 1.45
CA PRO A 747 10.74 -14.69 1.49
C PRO A 747 10.82 -15.37 0.11
N ARG A 748 9.76 -15.28 -0.71
CA ARG A 748 9.75 -15.87 -2.06
C ARG A 748 10.66 -15.12 -3.02
N GLN A 749 10.76 -13.79 -2.91
CA GLN A 749 11.71 -12.98 -3.67
C GLN A 749 13.16 -13.36 -3.34
N LEU A 750 13.47 -13.54 -2.06
CA LEU A 750 14.81 -14.00 -1.62
C LEU A 750 15.12 -15.39 -2.18
N LEU A 751 14.18 -16.34 -2.08
CA LEU A 751 14.36 -17.69 -2.63
C LEU A 751 14.58 -17.68 -4.15
N ALA A 752 13.87 -16.81 -4.88
CA ALA A 752 14.12 -16.62 -6.31
C ALA A 752 15.53 -16.08 -6.58
N ALA A 753 15.97 -15.06 -5.84
CA ALA A 753 17.31 -14.49 -5.98
C ALA A 753 18.41 -15.53 -5.67
N ALA A 754 18.23 -16.33 -4.62
CA ALA A 754 19.15 -17.40 -4.26
C ALA A 754 19.22 -18.51 -5.32
N ALA A 755 18.08 -18.93 -5.87
CA ALA A 755 18.03 -19.90 -6.96
C ALA A 755 18.75 -19.38 -8.22
N ARG A 756 18.54 -18.12 -8.61
CA ARG A 756 19.28 -17.51 -9.74
C ARG A 756 20.79 -17.46 -9.49
N ALA A 757 21.20 -17.05 -8.30
CA ALA A 757 22.61 -17.02 -7.92
C ALA A 757 23.26 -18.41 -7.92
N ALA A 758 22.48 -19.46 -7.65
CA ALA A 758 22.90 -20.87 -7.75
C ALA A 758 22.81 -21.46 -9.17
N GLY A 759 22.31 -20.72 -10.16
CA GLY A 759 22.12 -21.20 -11.54
C GLY A 759 20.85 -22.02 -11.78
N ASP A 760 19.94 -22.12 -10.82
CA ASP A 760 18.67 -22.84 -10.92
C ASP A 760 17.54 -21.90 -11.39
N LEU A 761 17.49 -21.65 -12.70
CA LEU A 761 16.51 -20.74 -13.31
C LEU A 761 15.07 -21.27 -13.22
N GLU A 762 14.88 -22.59 -13.18
CA GLU A 762 13.56 -23.20 -13.09
C GLU A 762 12.95 -22.92 -11.70
N GLN A 763 13.72 -23.16 -10.65
CA GLN A 763 13.28 -22.89 -9.29
C GLN A 763 13.09 -21.39 -9.03
N ALA A 764 13.92 -20.54 -9.64
CA ALA A 764 13.73 -19.09 -9.61
C ALA A 764 12.38 -18.68 -10.22
N ALA A 765 12.06 -19.18 -11.42
CA ALA A 765 10.79 -18.89 -12.10
C ALA A 765 9.58 -19.36 -11.27
N ARG A 766 9.67 -20.51 -10.60
CA ARG A 766 8.61 -21.00 -9.68
C ARG A 766 8.40 -20.05 -8.50
N HIS A 767 9.47 -19.53 -7.89
CA HIS A 767 9.36 -18.59 -6.79
C HIS A 767 8.85 -17.21 -7.24
N GLU A 768 9.24 -16.72 -8.40
CA GLU A 768 8.69 -15.49 -8.98
C GLU A 768 7.19 -15.60 -9.30
N ALA A 769 6.77 -16.75 -9.83
CA ALA A 769 5.35 -17.04 -10.03
C ALA A 769 4.60 -17.00 -8.69
N ALA A 770 5.20 -17.51 -7.60
CA ALA A 770 4.63 -17.38 -6.27
C ALA A 770 4.53 -15.93 -5.80
N VAL A 771 5.55 -15.09 -6.04
CA VAL A 771 5.51 -13.65 -5.71
C VAL A 771 4.35 -12.97 -6.43
N ARG A 772 4.20 -13.16 -7.74
CA ARG A 772 3.10 -12.58 -8.53
C ARG A 772 1.72 -12.95 -7.98
N ARG A 773 1.55 -14.17 -7.46
CA ARG A 773 0.30 -14.63 -6.83
C ARG A 773 0.04 -13.96 -5.48
N LEU A 774 1.09 -13.63 -4.72
CA LEU A 774 0.98 -13.01 -3.39
C LEU A 774 0.83 -11.48 -3.43
N THR A 775 1.12 -10.83 -4.56
CA THR A 775 0.91 -9.39 -4.78
C THR A 775 -0.15 -9.11 -5.85
N PRO A 776 -1.45 -9.28 -5.57
CA PRO A 776 -2.50 -8.98 -6.52
C PRO A 776 -2.60 -7.46 -6.77
N GLY A 777 -2.24 -7.02 -7.98
CA GLY A 777 -2.32 -5.61 -8.41
C GLY A 777 -1.14 -5.12 -9.27
N SER A 778 -0.08 -5.92 -9.43
CA SER A 778 1.11 -5.56 -10.20
C SER A 778 1.15 -6.18 -11.61
N GLY A 779 0.00 -6.39 -12.25
CA GLY A 779 -0.11 -7.03 -13.55
C GLY A 779 -1.10 -6.33 -14.46
#